data_AF-A0A4Q1VP86-F1
#
_entry.id   AF-A0A4Q1VP86-F1
#
_cell.length_a   1.000
_cell.length_b   1.000
_cell.length_c   1.000
_cell.angle_alpha   90.00
_cell.angle_beta   90.00
_cell.angle_gamma   90.00
#
_symmetry.space_group_name_H-M   'P 1'
#
loop_
_entity.id
_entity.type
_entity.pdbx_description
1 polymer ?
#
loop_
_entity_poly.entity_id
_entity_poly.type
_entity_poly.pdbx_seq_one_letter_code
_entity_poly.pdbx_strand_id
1 'polypeptide(L)'
;MRTASYVIFWAIATAVVVALITLPISLQAHLIAGTIVVGAMILLKFLRPYGVWRLIALGLGTAMVLRYVYWRTTSTLPPVNQLEDFIPGLILYLAELYNIGMLFLSLFVVAMPLPRRKTPPPLPADAPAVDVFVPTYNEEPELLATTLSAALAMDYPAGRLTVYLLDDGGTDEKCNADNFVAASAARERRAALQTLCEGLGVTYLTRERNVSAKAGNLNNGLANSSGELIVVFDADHAPARSFLTETIGYFAEDPKLFLVQTPHFFINPDPLERNLKTFKAMPSENEMFYGIIQRGLDKWNASFFCGSAAVLRRAALQTTSGFSGRSITEDAETAITLHATGWNSVYVDKPLIAGLQPATFTSFIGQRSRWAQGMMQILIYHRPMLKSGLSLPQRLCYSSSALFWLFPFVRLTFLVAPLCYLFFGLEIFTASGAEFIAYVFSYMAVNLMMQNYLYGRYRWPWISELYEFIQSVYLLPAVISVILNPGKPTFKVTAKSEELGTRRVSELGLPFFIIFAVLALGVVATYWRTITQPYNADTTLVVGLWNILNLLMAGCALGVASERPEGRGARRFPVKRRGEISIDGRTAPIVTENVSVDGVAIRVLSKGFDKLAVGSTGEIAFETSVAMPPGALPVRVARLASDEKGLVLGCRYEPSEPLHSRIIADLAFSDAKIWSDFQKARRQNMGVVYGTLRFLRLAVFQTSRGLSYFFGLARFSRSNPARRAAE
;
A
#
# COMPACT_ATOMS: atom_id res chain seq x y z
N MET A 1 -32.54 -19.57 22.17
CA MET A 1 -31.88 -20.46 23.15
C MET A 1 -30.39 -20.70 22.86
N ARG A 2 -29.99 -21.18 21.66
CA ARG A 2 -28.57 -21.43 21.34
C ARG A 2 -27.66 -20.19 21.41
N THR A 3 -28.12 -19.03 20.92
CA THR A 3 -27.34 -17.78 21.00
C THR A 3 -27.12 -17.34 22.45
N ALA A 4 -28.15 -17.42 23.29
CA ALA A 4 -28.05 -17.07 24.72
C ALA A 4 -27.06 -17.98 25.46
N SER A 5 -27.09 -19.30 25.21
CA SER A 5 -26.12 -20.23 25.81
C SER A 5 -24.68 -19.95 25.36
N TYR A 6 -24.46 -19.58 24.08
CA TYR A 6 -23.12 -19.19 23.62
C TYR A 6 -22.64 -17.90 24.29
N VAL A 7 -23.51 -16.90 24.42
CA VAL A 7 -23.17 -15.63 25.09
C VAL A 7 -22.82 -15.87 26.56
N ILE A 8 -23.63 -16.66 27.28
CA ILE A 8 -23.36 -17.01 28.69
C ILE A 8 -22.04 -17.77 28.82
N PHE A 9 -21.81 -18.78 27.97
CA PHE A 9 -20.56 -19.54 27.97
C PHE A 9 -19.34 -18.64 27.75
N TRP A 10 -19.38 -17.76 26.75
CA TRP A 10 -18.29 -16.82 26.48
C TRP A 10 -18.11 -15.80 27.60
N ALA A 11 -19.18 -15.33 28.23
CA ALA A 11 -19.10 -14.46 29.40
C ALA A 11 -18.40 -15.14 30.58
N ILE A 12 -18.76 -16.39 30.90
CA ILE A 12 -18.11 -17.18 31.97
C ILE A 12 -16.64 -17.43 31.62
N ALA A 13 -16.35 -17.89 30.41
CA ALA A 13 -14.98 -18.14 29.96
C ALA A 13 -14.12 -16.85 30.05
N THR A 14 -14.70 -15.72 29.67
CA THR A 14 -14.03 -14.40 29.76
C THR A 14 -13.78 -14.03 31.22
N ALA A 15 -14.75 -14.21 32.11
CA ALA A 15 -14.59 -13.94 33.54
C ALA A 15 -13.47 -14.79 34.17
N VAL A 16 -13.41 -16.09 33.83
CA VAL A 16 -12.33 -16.99 34.28
C VAL A 16 -10.97 -16.52 33.77
N VAL A 17 -10.88 -16.18 32.47
CA VAL A 17 -9.62 -15.71 31.87
C VAL A 17 -9.17 -14.39 32.52
N VAL A 18 -10.08 -13.44 32.74
CA VAL A 18 -9.79 -12.18 33.43
C VAL A 18 -9.30 -12.45 34.85
N ALA A 19 -9.96 -13.33 35.61
CA ALA A 19 -9.52 -13.70 36.95
C ALA A 19 -8.08 -14.25 36.94
N LEU A 20 -7.77 -15.19 36.04
CA LEU A 20 -6.42 -15.75 35.88
C LEU A 20 -5.36 -14.70 35.51
N ILE A 21 -5.73 -13.75 34.65
CA ILE A 21 -4.86 -12.64 34.24
C ILE A 21 -4.52 -11.75 35.43
N THR A 22 -5.50 -11.45 36.29
CA THR A 22 -5.34 -10.58 37.46
C THR A 22 -4.68 -11.23 38.67
N LEU A 23 -4.51 -12.57 38.67
CA LEU A 23 -3.86 -13.26 39.78
C LEU A 23 -2.41 -12.77 39.95
N PRO A 24 -2.01 -12.31 41.16
CA PRO A 24 -0.63 -11.97 41.42
C PRO A 24 0.22 -13.25 41.37
N ILE A 25 1.28 -13.23 40.56
CA ILE A 25 2.24 -14.35 40.48
C ILE A 25 3.66 -13.80 40.62
N SER A 26 4.58 -14.66 41.06
CA SER A 26 6.00 -14.31 41.12
C SER A 26 6.57 -14.06 39.72
N LEU A 27 7.64 -13.27 39.66
CA LEU A 27 8.36 -12.98 38.41
C LEU A 27 8.79 -14.26 37.67
N GLN A 28 9.26 -15.26 38.43
CA GLN A 28 9.65 -16.57 37.90
C GLN A 28 8.45 -17.31 37.28
N ALA A 29 7.31 -17.32 37.95
CA ALA A 29 6.10 -17.95 37.42
C ALA A 29 5.63 -17.26 36.13
N HIS A 30 5.75 -15.93 36.05
CA HIS A 30 5.44 -15.18 34.83
C HIS A 30 6.35 -15.57 33.66
N LEU A 31 7.68 -15.65 33.89
CA LEU A 31 8.64 -16.06 32.87
C LEU A 31 8.36 -17.48 32.37
N ILE A 32 8.05 -18.42 33.27
CA ILE A 32 7.69 -19.79 32.90
C ILE A 32 6.42 -19.80 32.05
N ALA A 33 5.38 -19.07 32.47
CA ALA A 33 4.14 -18.96 31.71
C ALA A 33 4.36 -18.34 30.32
N GLY A 34 5.12 -17.25 30.24
CA GLY A 34 5.51 -16.60 28.97
C GLY A 34 6.24 -17.57 28.04
N THR A 35 7.23 -18.29 28.55
CA THR A 35 8.01 -19.29 27.79
C THR A 35 7.13 -20.43 27.29
N ILE A 36 6.23 -20.96 28.13
CA ILE A 36 5.28 -22.01 27.76
C ILE A 36 4.33 -21.52 26.67
N VAL A 37 3.77 -20.32 26.81
CA VAL A 37 2.84 -19.74 25.82
C VAL A 37 3.54 -19.53 24.49
N VAL A 38 4.74 -18.93 24.48
CA VAL A 38 5.51 -18.73 23.25
C VAL A 38 5.88 -20.08 22.62
N GLY A 39 6.34 -21.06 23.42
CA GLY A 39 6.65 -22.41 22.96
C GLY A 39 5.44 -23.12 22.36
N ALA A 40 4.28 -23.04 23.00
CA ALA A 40 3.02 -23.59 22.50
C ALA A 40 2.60 -22.91 21.19
N MET A 41 2.69 -21.58 21.11
CA MET A 41 2.42 -20.84 19.88
C MET A 41 3.37 -21.24 18.74
N ILE A 42 4.66 -21.49 19.02
CA ILE A 42 5.62 -21.97 18.03
C ILE A 42 5.23 -23.38 17.57
N LEU A 43 4.98 -24.30 18.50
CA LEU A 43 4.61 -25.68 18.21
C LEU A 43 3.33 -25.77 17.36
N LEU A 44 2.28 -25.04 17.75
CA LEU A 44 1.02 -24.98 17.02
C LEU A 44 1.21 -24.47 15.58
N LYS A 45 2.17 -23.56 15.38
CA LYS A 45 2.46 -23.00 14.06
C LYS A 45 3.08 -24.02 13.12
N PHE A 46 3.94 -24.89 13.65
CA PHE A 46 4.57 -25.94 12.87
C PHE A 46 3.61 -27.10 12.57
N LEU A 47 2.71 -27.44 13.51
CA LEU A 47 1.81 -28.57 13.36
C LEU A 47 0.53 -28.22 12.59
N ARG A 48 -0.20 -27.19 13.00
CA ARG A 48 -1.52 -26.81 12.46
C ARG A 48 -1.74 -25.29 12.53
N PRO A 49 -1.19 -24.49 11.62
CA PRO A 49 -1.24 -23.02 11.72
C PRO A 49 -2.58 -22.37 11.31
N TYR A 50 -3.62 -23.15 10.99
CA TYR A 50 -4.88 -22.68 10.42
C TYR A 50 -6.11 -23.12 11.23
N GLY A 51 -7.26 -22.50 10.97
CA GLY A 51 -8.54 -22.85 11.60
C GLY A 51 -8.53 -22.62 13.11
N VAL A 52 -9.08 -23.58 13.87
CA VAL A 52 -9.23 -23.47 15.33
C VAL A 52 -7.88 -23.33 16.05
N TRP A 53 -6.83 -24.01 15.58
CA TRP A 53 -5.49 -23.94 16.19
C TRP A 53 -4.86 -22.55 16.11
N ARG A 54 -5.12 -21.84 15.00
CA ARG A 54 -4.77 -20.42 14.87
C ARG A 54 -5.45 -19.59 15.94
N LEU A 55 -6.76 -19.80 16.17
CA LEU A 55 -7.50 -19.08 17.20
C LEU A 55 -6.99 -19.39 18.61
N ILE A 56 -6.66 -20.64 18.91
CA ILE A 56 -6.06 -21.02 20.20
C ILE A 56 -4.74 -20.28 20.41
N ALA A 57 -3.83 -20.28 19.41
CA ALA A 57 -2.56 -19.57 19.51
C ALA A 57 -2.74 -18.06 19.72
N LEU A 58 -3.69 -17.45 18.99
CA LEU A 58 -4.02 -16.02 19.16
C LEU A 58 -4.66 -15.74 20.53
N GLY A 59 -5.50 -16.63 21.04
CA GLY A 59 -6.12 -16.52 22.36
C GLY A 59 -5.10 -16.60 23.50
N LEU A 60 -4.18 -17.57 23.43
CA LEU A 60 -3.05 -17.68 24.37
C LEU A 60 -2.20 -16.41 24.36
N GLY A 61 -1.89 -15.90 23.16
CA GLY A 61 -1.14 -14.67 23.04
C GLY A 61 -1.88 -13.45 23.61
N THR A 62 -3.18 -13.35 23.34
CA THR A 62 -4.04 -12.29 23.88
C THR A 62 -4.08 -12.29 25.41
N ALA A 63 -4.11 -13.47 26.03
CA ALA A 63 -4.06 -13.58 27.49
C ALA A 63 -2.75 -13.02 28.08
N MET A 64 -1.61 -13.27 27.42
CA MET A 64 -0.32 -12.70 27.83
C MET A 64 -0.26 -11.18 27.66
N VAL A 65 -0.82 -10.67 26.54
CA VAL A 65 -0.94 -9.22 26.30
C VAL A 65 -1.80 -8.56 27.39
N LEU A 66 -2.95 -9.13 27.72
CA LEU A 66 -3.83 -8.59 28.77
C LEU A 66 -3.18 -8.63 30.16
N ARG A 67 -2.35 -9.64 30.44
CA ARG A 67 -1.55 -9.69 31.67
C ARG A 67 -0.52 -8.58 31.73
N TYR A 68 0.15 -8.31 30.62
CA TYR A 68 1.03 -7.15 30.51
C TYR A 68 0.26 -5.84 30.72
N VAL A 69 -0.94 -5.67 30.13
CA VAL A 69 -1.79 -4.48 30.36
C VAL A 69 -2.13 -4.32 31.83
N TYR A 70 -2.56 -5.40 32.50
CA TYR A 70 -2.89 -5.35 33.92
C TYR A 70 -1.69 -4.88 34.74
N TRP A 71 -0.52 -5.51 34.58
CA TRP A 71 0.72 -5.11 35.26
C TRP A 71 1.14 -3.67 34.94
N ARG A 72 1.09 -3.28 33.66
CA ARG A 72 1.42 -1.91 33.23
C ARG A 72 0.51 -0.89 33.93
N THR A 73 -0.77 -1.19 34.03
CA THR A 73 -1.79 -0.30 34.63
C THR A 73 -1.64 -0.19 36.15
N THR A 74 -1.39 -1.31 36.84
CA THR A 74 -1.45 -1.35 38.31
C THR A 74 -0.13 -1.07 39.00
N SER A 75 1.00 -1.30 38.33
CA SER A 75 2.29 -1.44 39.02
C SER A 75 3.42 -0.58 38.48
N THR A 76 3.24 0.10 37.34
CA THR A 76 4.37 0.74 36.62
C THR A 76 4.16 2.20 36.23
N LEU A 77 3.02 2.78 36.60
CA LEU A 77 2.76 4.21 36.40
C LEU A 77 3.46 5.01 37.52
N PRO A 78 4.12 6.13 37.18
CA PRO A 78 4.68 7.00 38.20
C PRO A 78 3.60 7.58 39.13
N PRO A 79 3.95 7.97 40.35
CA PRO A 79 3.03 8.65 41.26
C PRO A 79 2.49 9.97 40.70
N VAL A 80 1.20 10.24 40.88
CA VAL A 80 0.51 11.44 40.33
C VAL A 80 1.05 12.76 40.92
N ASN A 81 1.73 12.69 42.07
CA ASN A 81 2.38 13.85 42.71
C ASN A 81 3.74 14.21 42.09
N GLN A 82 4.29 13.41 41.17
CA GLN A 82 5.52 13.66 40.42
C GLN A 82 5.18 13.93 38.95
N LEU A 83 4.76 15.16 38.64
CA LEU A 83 4.18 15.49 37.33
C LEU A 83 5.21 15.36 36.19
N GLU A 84 6.48 15.61 36.47
CA GLU A 84 7.62 15.48 35.55
C GLU A 84 7.78 14.06 35.00
N ASP A 85 7.50 13.04 35.80
CA ASP A 85 7.55 11.63 35.40
C ASP A 85 6.17 11.13 34.96
N PHE A 86 5.12 11.54 35.68
CA PHE A 86 3.76 11.08 35.47
C PHE A 86 3.22 11.48 34.10
N ILE A 87 3.39 12.72 33.65
CA ILE A 87 2.86 13.19 32.36
C ILE A 87 3.45 12.39 31.18
N PRO A 88 4.79 12.34 30.99
CA PRO A 88 5.37 11.54 29.93
C PRO A 88 5.14 10.03 30.11
N GLY A 89 5.09 9.54 31.36
CA GLY A 89 4.70 8.15 31.65
C GLY A 89 3.27 7.81 31.23
N LEU A 90 2.32 8.73 31.44
CA LEU A 90 0.93 8.61 31.00
C LEU A 90 0.84 8.66 29.47
N ILE A 91 1.59 9.54 28.80
CA ILE A 91 1.65 9.60 27.33
C ILE A 91 2.15 8.28 26.76
N LEU A 92 3.23 7.72 27.33
CA LEU A 92 3.76 6.40 26.95
C LEU A 92 2.70 5.31 27.15
N TYR A 93 2.04 5.29 28.31
CA TYR A 93 0.97 4.33 28.61
C TYR A 93 -0.20 4.42 27.62
N LEU A 94 -0.67 5.63 27.29
CA LEU A 94 -1.73 5.82 26.30
C LEU A 94 -1.31 5.36 24.89
N ALA A 95 -0.05 5.57 24.51
CA ALA A 95 0.51 5.08 23.25
C ALA A 95 0.56 3.53 23.21
N GLU A 96 0.89 2.88 24.33
CA GLU A 96 0.84 1.42 24.47
C GLU A 96 -0.60 0.89 24.40
N LEU A 97 -1.54 1.53 25.13
CA LEU A 97 -2.96 1.17 25.08
C LEU A 97 -3.55 1.34 23.68
N TYR A 98 -3.16 2.37 22.94
CA TYR A 98 -3.57 2.54 21.54
C TYR A 98 -3.14 1.34 20.70
N ASN A 99 -1.88 0.91 20.79
CA ASN A 99 -1.39 -0.26 20.02
C ASN A 99 -2.12 -1.53 20.39
N ILE A 100 -2.43 -1.71 21.68
CA ILE A 100 -3.16 -2.86 22.17
C ILE A 100 -4.61 -2.82 21.68
N GLY A 101 -5.26 -1.65 21.69
CA GLY A 101 -6.57 -1.44 21.05
C GLY A 101 -6.55 -1.76 19.55
N MET A 102 -5.52 -1.31 18.83
CA MET A 102 -5.32 -1.63 17.42
C MET A 102 -5.05 -3.12 17.19
N LEU A 103 -4.36 -3.80 18.11
CA LEU A 103 -4.20 -5.26 18.08
C LEU A 103 -5.55 -5.96 18.23
N PHE A 104 -6.41 -5.53 19.15
CA PHE A 104 -7.75 -6.09 19.29
C PHE A 104 -8.62 -5.88 18.04
N LEU A 105 -8.61 -4.68 17.47
CA LEU A 105 -9.31 -4.40 16.21
C LEU A 105 -8.77 -5.25 15.06
N SER A 106 -7.45 -5.38 14.96
CA SER A 106 -6.78 -6.27 14.00
C SER A 106 -7.20 -7.72 14.19
N LEU A 107 -7.20 -8.25 15.42
CA LEU A 107 -7.67 -9.60 15.71
C LEU A 107 -9.13 -9.80 15.29
N PHE A 108 -10.00 -8.84 15.60
CA PHE A 108 -11.41 -8.88 15.20
C PHE A 108 -11.58 -8.97 13.67
N VAL A 109 -10.81 -8.17 12.92
CA VAL A 109 -10.90 -8.10 11.46
C VAL A 109 -10.25 -9.34 10.81
N VAL A 110 -9.03 -9.73 11.21
CA VAL A 110 -8.20 -10.69 10.45
C VAL A 110 -7.91 -12.02 11.12
N ALA A 111 -8.44 -12.32 12.33
CA ALA A 111 -8.21 -13.63 12.96
C ALA A 111 -8.72 -14.80 12.09
N MET A 112 -9.84 -14.60 11.41
CA MET A 112 -10.41 -15.53 10.42
C MET A 112 -10.95 -14.76 9.22
N PRO A 113 -10.08 -14.36 8.26
CA PRO A 113 -10.51 -13.67 7.05
C PRO A 113 -11.20 -14.65 6.11
N LEU A 114 -12.13 -14.17 5.28
CA LEU A 114 -12.81 -15.02 4.30
C LEU A 114 -11.80 -15.68 3.36
N PRO A 115 -12.03 -16.92 2.89
CA PRO A 115 -11.24 -17.51 1.82
C PRO A 115 -11.34 -16.67 0.54
N ARG A 116 -10.47 -16.93 -0.45
CA ARG A 116 -10.60 -16.29 -1.76
C ARG A 116 -11.95 -16.68 -2.38
N ARG A 117 -12.69 -15.70 -2.88
CA ARG A 117 -13.94 -15.95 -3.61
C ARG A 117 -13.65 -16.67 -4.91
N LYS A 118 -14.61 -17.50 -5.33
CA LYS A 118 -14.58 -18.18 -6.63
C LYS A 118 -15.01 -17.19 -7.71
N THR A 119 -14.47 -17.33 -8.92
CA THR A 119 -14.94 -16.57 -10.08
C THR A 119 -16.44 -16.83 -10.28
N PRO A 120 -17.26 -15.78 -10.48
CA PRO A 120 -18.67 -15.96 -10.81
C PRO A 120 -18.83 -16.68 -12.17
N PRO A 121 -20.03 -17.19 -12.50
CA PRO A 121 -20.30 -17.78 -13.81
C PRO A 121 -19.98 -16.80 -14.96
N PRO A 122 -19.75 -17.31 -16.19
CA PRO A 122 -19.58 -16.47 -17.36
C PRO A 122 -20.72 -15.46 -17.54
N LEU A 123 -20.38 -14.26 -18.02
CA LEU A 123 -21.34 -13.19 -18.22
C LEU A 123 -22.39 -13.59 -19.28
N PRO A 124 -23.67 -13.31 -19.04
CA PRO A 124 -24.71 -13.61 -20.02
C PRO A 124 -24.70 -12.58 -21.16
N ALA A 125 -25.33 -12.92 -22.28
CA ALA A 125 -25.40 -12.01 -23.43
C ALA A 125 -26.24 -10.75 -23.15
N ASP A 126 -27.03 -10.73 -22.07
CA ASP A 126 -27.81 -9.60 -21.54
C ASP A 126 -27.18 -8.94 -20.30
N ALA A 127 -25.86 -9.12 -20.09
CA ALA A 127 -25.10 -8.44 -19.03
C ALA A 127 -25.38 -6.91 -18.97
N PRO A 128 -25.35 -6.28 -17.78
CA PRO A 128 -25.72 -4.88 -17.60
C PRO A 128 -24.84 -3.92 -18.41
N ALA A 129 -25.35 -2.73 -18.74
CA ALA A 129 -24.51 -1.69 -19.34
C ALA A 129 -23.47 -1.18 -18.32
N VAL A 130 -22.23 -0.96 -18.77
CA VAL A 130 -21.09 -0.56 -17.92
C VAL A 130 -20.44 0.71 -18.46
N ASP A 131 -20.35 1.72 -17.61
CA ASP A 131 -19.55 2.91 -17.86
C ASP A 131 -18.21 2.82 -17.11
N VAL A 132 -17.10 2.99 -17.81
CA VAL A 132 -15.76 3.02 -17.22
C VAL A 132 -15.29 4.45 -17.11
N PHE A 133 -15.03 4.92 -15.91
CA PHE A 133 -14.53 6.26 -15.63
C PHE A 133 -13.03 6.22 -15.32
N VAL A 134 -12.28 6.99 -16.09
CA VAL A 134 -10.85 7.26 -15.87
C VAL A 134 -10.67 8.76 -15.56
N PRO A 135 -10.75 9.19 -14.29
CA PRO A 135 -10.45 10.57 -13.92
C PRO A 135 -8.96 10.90 -14.07
N THR A 136 -8.68 12.08 -14.62
CA THR A 136 -7.33 12.62 -14.79
C THR A 136 -7.26 14.10 -14.43
N TYR A 137 -6.08 14.58 -14.04
CA TYR A 137 -5.81 15.99 -13.72
C TYR A 137 -4.52 16.51 -14.38
N ASN A 138 -3.40 15.81 -14.20
CA ASN A 138 -2.07 16.20 -14.70
C ASN A 138 -1.28 15.04 -15.31
N GLU A 139 -1.90 13.87 -15.46
CA GLU A 139 -1.25 12.71 -16.04
C GLU A 139 -0.99 12.91 -17.53
N GLU A 140 0.15 12.43 -18.01
CA GLU A 140 0.61 12.57 -19.39
C GLU A 140 -0.27 11.77 -20.37
N PRO A 141 -0.45 12.24 -21.62
CA PRO A 141 -1.26 11.55 -22.62
C PRO A 141 -0.84 10.09 -22.87
N GLU A 142 0.46 9.77 -22.82
CA GLU A 142 0.96 8.41 -23.07
C GLU A 142 0.54 7.43 -21.97
N LEU A 143 0.52 7.88 -20.71
CA LEU A 143 0.03 7.09 -19.59
C LEU A 143 -1.48 6.86 -19.73
N LEU A 144 -2.23 7.90 -20.09
CA LEU A 144 -3.67 7.82 -20.33
C LEU A 144 -4.00 6.90 -21.50
N ALA A 145 -3.27 7.00 -22.61
CA ALA A 145 -3.44 6.14 -23.78
C ALA A 145 -3.30 4.66 -23.41
N THR A 146 -2.36 4.34 -22.52
CA THR A 146 -2.12 2.98 -22.01
C THR A 146 -3.32 2.47 -21.21
N THR A 147 -3.78 3.25 -20.22
CA THR A 147 -4.90 2.87 -19.34
C THR A 147 -6.22 2.78 -20.10
N LEU A 148 -6.51 3.76 -20.97
CA LEU A 148 -7.70 3.78 -21.83
C LEU A 148 -7.72 2.60 -22.80
N SER A 149 -6.59 2.29 -23.43
CA SER A 149 -6.47 1.14 -24.33
C SER A 149 -6.70 -0.18 -23.60
N ALA A 150 -6.20 -0.32 -22.37
CA ALA A 150 -6.44 -1.50 -21.53
C ALA A 150 -7.91 -1.60 -21.11
N ALA A 151 -8.56 -0.49 -20.78
CA ALA A 151 -9.99 -0.45 -20.45
C ALA A 151 -10.89 -0.87 -21.64
N LEU A 152 -10.56 -0.41 -22.86
CA LEU A 152 -11.26 -0.81 -24.08
C LEU A 152 -11.07 -2.30 -24.43
N ALA A 153 -9.99 -2.92 -23.96
CA ALA A 153 -9.65 -4.32 -24.24
C ALA A 153 -10.30 -5.33 -23.27
N MET A 154 -11.06 -4.86 -22.27
CA MET A 154 -11.73 -5.75 -21.30
C MET A 154 -12.74 -6.68 -21.97
N ASP A 155 -12.80 -7.92 -21.50
CA ASP A 155 -13.70 -8.94 -22.04
C ASP A 155 -15.14 -8.65 -21.61
N TYR A 156 -15.93 -8.06 -22.52
CA TYR A 156 -17.34 -7.72 -22.29
C TYR A 156 -18.16 -7.77 -23.58
N PRO A 157 -19.49 -8.00 -23.51
CA PRO A 157 -20.36 -7.95 -24.68
C PRO A 157 -20.25 -6.62 -25.44
N ALA A 158 -20.15 -6.71 -26.77
CA ALA A 158 -20.05 -5.54 -27.64
C ALA A 158 -21.25 -4.60 -27.47
N GLY A 159 -21.01 -3.29 -27.49
CA GLY A 159 -22.04 -2.26 -27.35
C GLY A 159 -22.56 -2.06 -25.92
N ARG A 160 -22.02 -2.77 -24.91
CA ARG A 160 -22.43 -2.64 -23.50
C ARG A 160 -21.36 -2.06 -22.58
N LEU A 161 -20.22 -1.70 -23.15
CA LEU A 161 -19.11 -1.06 -22.45
C LEU A 161 -18.87 0.31 -23.07
N THR A 162 -18.85 1.36 -22.26
CA THR A 162 -18.49 2.71 -22.69
C THR A 162 -17.38 3.24 -21.79
N VAL A 163 -16.30 3.73 -22.38
CA VAL A 163 -15.14 4.26 -21.63
C VAL A 163 -15.15 5.78 -21.72
N TYR A 164 -15.02 6.44 -20.57
CA TYR A 164 -14.99 7.88 -20.41
C TYR A 164 -13.65 8.32 -19.81
N LEU A 165 -12.99 9.28 -20.45
CA LEU A 165 -11.90 10.04 -19.86
C LEU A 165 -12.47 11.30 -19.21
N LEU A 166 -12.36 11.43 -17.89
CA LEU A 166 -12.89 12.56 -17.13
C LEU A 166 -11.74 13.53 -16.80
N ASP A 167 -11.60 14.63 -17.53
CA ASP A 167 -10.45 15.52 -17.45
C ASP A 167 -10.72 16.79 -16.63
N ASP A 168 -10.10 16.86 -15.45
CA ASP A 168 -10.07 18.03 -14.57
C ASP A 168 -8.87 18.96 -14.85
N GLY A 169 -7.98 18.57 -15.78
CA GLY A 169 -6.86 19.37 -16.25
C GLY A 169 -7.24 20.42 -17.29
N GLY A 170 -8.23 20.10 -18.14
CA GLY A 170 -8.71 20.93 -19.26
C GLY A 170 -10.09 21.59 -19.07
N THR A 171 -10.54 21.79 -17.83
CA THR A 171 -11.82 22.46 -17.51
C THR A 171 -11.91 23.88 -18.07
N ASP A 172 -13.12 24.39 -18.27
CA ASP A 172 -13.34 25.76 -18.77
C ASP A 172 -12.72 26.82 -17.83
N GLU A 173 -12.82 26.63 -16.51
CA GLU A 173 -12.18 27.49 -15.49
C GLU A 173 -10.67 27.61 -15.69
N LYS A 174 -9.98 26.50 -15.98
CA LYS A 174 -8.53 26.51 -16.25
C LYS A 174 -8.18 27.09 -17.61
N CYS A 175 -8.93 26.72 -18.65
CA CYS A 175 -8.74 27.25 -19.99
C CYS A 175 -8.98 28.76 -20.08
N ASN A 176 -9.73 29.33 -19.12
CA ASN A 176 -10.03 30.75 -19.03
C ASN A 176 -9.36 31.46 -17.85
N ALA A 177 -8.36 30.83 -17.21
CA ALA A 177 -7.66 31.44 -16.08
C ALA A 177 -6.86 32.68 -16.49
N ASP A 178 -6.78 33.69 -15.61
CA ASP A 178 -6.05 34.94 -15.84
C ASP A 178 -4.54 34.72 -16.12
N ASN A 179 -3.98 33.64 -15.57
CA ASN A 179 -2.63 33.23 -15.88
C ASN A 179 -2.57 32.62 -17.29
N PHE A 180 -2.17 33.44 -18.26
CA PHE A 180 -2.08 33.06 -19.67
C PHE A 180 -1.27 31.78 -19.92
N VAL A 181 -0.18 31.56 -19.18
CA VAL A 181 0.65 30.35 -19.33
C VAL A 181 -0.13 29.11 -18.88
N ALA A 182 -0.79 29.18 -17.72
CA ALA A 182 -1.61 28.08 -17.21
C ALA A 182 -2.82 27.80 -18.11
N ALA A 183 -3.46 28.86 -18.62
CA ALA A 183 -4.60 28.76 -19.52
C ALA A 183 -4.21 28.14 -20.88
N SER A 184 -3.08 28.55 -21.46
CA SER A 184 -2.56 27.96 -22.70
C SER A 184 -2.24 26.48 -22.51
N ALA A 185 -1.56 26.10 -21.43
CA ALA A 185 -1.26 24.71 -21.12
C ALA A 185 -2.54 23.85 -20.93
N ALA A 186 -3.58 24.41 -20.29
CA ALA A 186 -4.86 23.72 -20.14
C ALA A 186 -5.58 23.51 -21.48
N ARG A 187 -5.55 24.50 -22.39
CA ARG A 187 -6.13 24.39 -23.74
C ARG A 187 -5.39 23.36 -24.59
N GLU A 188 -4.06 23.38 -24.55
CA GLU A 188 -3.21 22.41 -25.26
C GLU A 188 -3.47 20.99 -24.76
N ARG A 189 -3.52 20.79 -23.44
CA ARG A 189 -3.91 19.52 -22.82
C ARG A 189 -5.29 19.07 -23.32
N ARG A 190 -6.30 19.95 -23.24
CA ARG A 190 -7.67 19.62 -23.66
C ARG A 190 -7.70 19.14 -25.11
N ALA A 191 -7.07 19.88 -26.02
CA ALA A 191 -7.01 19.52 -27.43
C ALA A 191 -6.28 18.18 -27.64
N ALA A 192 -5.13 17.97 -26.98
CA ALA A 192 -4.38 16.72 -27.07
C ALA A 192 -5.18 15.51 -26.58
N LEU A 193 -5.90 15.65 -25.45
CA LEU A 193 -6.71 14.57 -24.89
C LEU A 193 -7.99 14.32 -25.68
N GLN A 194 -8.59 15.34 -26.30
CA GLN A 194 -9.70 15.18 -27.24
C GLN A 194 -9.26 14.36 -28.46
N THR A 195 -8.14 14.72 -29.09
CA THR A 195 -7.55 13.97 -30.22
C THR A 195 -7.23 12.53 -29.83
N LEU A 196 -6.64 12.31 -28.65
CA LEU A 196 -6.36 10.97 -28.13
C LEU A 196 -7.65 10.15 -27.96
N CYS A 197 -8.69 10.75 -27.38
CA CYS A 197 -9.97 10.07 -27.15
C CYS A 197 -10.67 9.75 -28.47
N GLU A 198 -10.72 10.68 -29.42
CA GLU A 198 -11.26 10.46 -30.76
C GLU A 198 -10.52 9.30 -31.47
N GLY A 199 -9.19 9.30 -31.41
CA GLY A 199 -8.36 8.26 -32.01
C GLY A 199 -8.51 6.88 -31.39
N LEU A 200 -8.88 6.79 -30.10
CA LEU A 200 -9.13 5.53 -29.40
C LEU A 200 -10.60 5.09 -29.44
N GLY A 201 -11.54 5.98 -29.76
CA GLY A 201 -12.97 5.75 -29.60
C GLY A 201 -13.45 5.82 -28.15
N VAL A 202 -12.83 6.68 -27.34
CA VAL A 202 -13.18 6.98 -25.94
C VAL A 202 -13.99 8.26 -25.88
N THR A 203 -14.94 8.36 -24.95
CA THR A 203 -15.68 9.60 -24.71
C THR A 203 -14.86 10.54 -23.82
N TYR A 204 -14.41 11.67 -24.37
CA TYR A 204 -13.81 12.75 -23.59
C TYR A 204 -14.88 13.55 -22.87
N LEU A 205 -14.68 13.83 -21.58
CA LEU A 205 -15.59 14.63 -20.79
C LEU A 205 -14.83 15.57 -19.84
N THR A 206 -15.27 16.82 -19.77
CA THR A 206 -14.76 17.82 -18.83
C THR A 206 -15.93 18.62 -18.23
N ARG A 207 -15.65 19.65 -17.45
CA ARG A 207 -16.65 20.47 -16.75
C ARG A 207 -16.25 21.94 -16.69
N GLU A 208 -17.22 22.76 -16.31
CA GLU A 208 -17.07 24.21 -16.18
C GLU A 208 -16.05 24.58 -15.10
N ARG A 209 -16.15 23.98 -13.89
CA ARG A 209 -15.33 24.37 -12.71
C ARG A 209 -14.80 23.17 -11.91
N ASN A 210 -13.63 23.32 -11.31
CA ASN A 210 -12.99 22.30 -10.45
C ASN A 210 -13.55 22.29 -9.02
N VAL A 211 -14.81 21.89 -8.85
CA VAL A 211 -15.43 21.75 -7.51
C VAL A 211 -15.30 20.32 -6.98
N SER A 212 -14.90 20.14 -5.72
CA SER A 212 -14.79 18.82 -5.06
C SER A 212 -13.85 17.81 -5.74
N ALA A 213 -12.82 18.30 -6.44
CA ALA A 213 -11.75 17.49 -7.06
C ALA A 213 -12.28 16.23 -7.78
N LYS A 214 -11.69 15.06 -7.53
CA LYS A 214 -12.04 13.78 -8.16
C LYS A 214 -13.50 13.37 -7.93
N ALA A 215 -14.05 13.58 -6.74
CA ALA A 215 -15.46 13.27 -6.46
C ALA A 215 -16.40 14.05 -7.38
N GLY A 216 -16.16 15.36 -7.52
CA GLY A 216 -16.95 16.22 -8.41
C GLY A 216 -16.78 15.83 -9.88
N ASN A 217 -15.59 15.41 -10.28
CA ASN A 217 -15.33 14.93 -11.64
C ASN A 217 -16.08 13.62 -11.93
N LEU A 218 -16.07 12.66 -10.99
CA LEU A 218 -16.85 11.42 -11.10
C LEU A 218 -18.36 11.70 -11.13
N ASN A 219 -18.85 12.65 -10.33
CA ASN A 219 -20.26 13.06 -10.36
C ASN A 219 -20.66 13.71 -11.69
N ASN A 220 -19.77 14.49 -12.31
CA ASN A 220 -19.97 15.01 -13.65
C ASN A 220 -20.06 13.87 -14.69
N GLY A 221 -19.21 12.84 -14.55
CA GLY A 221 -19.31 11.60 -15.32
C GLY A 221 -20.66 10.90 -15.14
N LEU A 222 -21.13 10.74 -13.90
CA LEU A 222 -22.44 10.15 -13.61
C LEU A 222 -23.60 10.90 -14.27
N ALA A 223 -23.56 12.23 -14.30
CA ALA A 223 -24.61 13.05 -14.90
C ALA A 223 -24.69 12.92 -16.44
N ASN A 224 -23.59 12.52 -17.10
CA ASN A 224 -23.46 12.46 -18.56
C ASN A 224 -23.33 11.02 -19.11
N SER A 225 -23.76 10.03 -18.33
CA SER A 225 -23.66 8.60 -18.67
C SER A 225 -24.86 7.83 -18.13
N SER A 226 -25.09 6.62 -18.63
CA SER A 226 -26.36 5.89 -18.39
C SER A 226 -26.21 4.40 -18.03
N GLY A 227 -25.00 3.87 -18.00
CA GLY A 227 -24.71 2.48 -17.65
C GLY A 227 -25.13 2.13 -16.21
N GLU A 228 -25.67 0.93 -16.02
CA GLU A 228 -26.19 0.47 -14.72
C GLU A 228 -25.08 0.29 -13.67
N LEU A 229 -23.89 -0.08 -14.14
CA LEU A 229 -22.68 -0.26 -13.34
C LEU A 229 -21.60 0.73 -13.77
N ILE A 230 -20.84 1.21 -12.78
CA ILE A 230 -19.77 2.18 -12.95
C ILE A 230 -18.46 1.56 -12.53
N VAL A 231 -17.48 1.52 -13.41
CA VAL A 231 -16.12 1.10 -13.10
C VAL A 231 -15.28 2.35 -12.92
N VAL A 232 -14.44 2.37 -11.87
CA VAL A 232 -13.52 3.50 -11.65
C VAL A 232 -12.08 2.98 -11.70
N PHE A 233 -11.29 3.54 -12.60
CA PHE A 233 -9.84 3.33 -12.66
C PHE A 233 -9.11 4.67 -12.50
N ASP A 234 -8.02 4.69 -11.74
CA ASP A 234 -7.17 5.88 -11.73
C ASP A 234 -6.41 5.92 -13.06
N ALA A 235 -5.98 7.11 -13.48
CA ALA A 235 -5.24 7.31 -14.72
C ALA A 235 -4.00 6.40 -14.86
N ASP A 236 -3.39 5.98 -13.75
CA ASP A 236 -2.25 5.08 -13.68
C ASP A 236 -2.60 3.60 -13.41
N HIS A 237 -3.89 3.22 -13.40
CA HIS A 237 -4.36 1.86 -13.13
C HIS A 237 -4.92 1.18 -14.38
N ALA A 238 -4.04 0.58 -15.18
CA ALA A 238 -4.45 -0.17 -16.37
C ALA A 238 -5.10 -1.52 -16.00
N PRO A 239 -6.34 -1.81 -16.42
CA PRO A 239 -7.01 -3.06 -16.07
C PRO A 239 -6.53 -4.27 -16.89
N ALA A 240 -6.66 -5.46 -16.31
CA ALA A 240 -6.56 -6.71 -17.04
C ALA A 240 -7.84 -6.96 -17.86
N ARG A 241 -7.71 -7.71 -18.96
CA ARG A 241 -8.85 -8.11 -19.79
C ARG A 241 -9.97 -8.79 -19.01
N SER A 242 -9.60 -9.65 -18.06
CA SER A 242 -10.50 -10.40 -17.19
C SER A 242 -11.19 -9.57 -16.09
N PHE A 243 -10.98 -8.26 -16.01
CA PHE A 243 -11.50 -7.47 -14.88
C PHE A 243 -13.02 -7.58 -14.72
N LEU A 244 -13.78 -7.42 -15.81
CA LEU A 244 -15.25 -7.45 -15.79
C LEU A 244 -15.83 -8.85 -15.60
N THR A 245 -15.22 -9.86 -16.23
CA THR A 245 -15.62 -11.27 -16.08
C THR A 245 -15.40 -11.79 -14.66
N GLU A 246 -14.44 -11.22 -13.93
CA GLU A 246 -14.13 -11.60 -12.54
C GLU A 246 -14.93 -10.81 -11.49
N THR A 247 -15.68 -9.77 -11.88
CA THR A 247 -16.33 -8.82 -10.94
C THR A 247 -17.84 -8.65 -11.12
N ILE A 248 -18.34 -8.56 -12.36
CA ILE A 248 -19.74 -8.16 -12.59
C ILE A 248 -20.75 -9.21 -12.11
N GLY A 249 -20.40 -10.50 -12.18
CA GLY A 249 -21.31 -11.58 -11.80
C GLY A 249 -21.81 -11.51 -10.35
N TYR A 250 -21.09 -10.86 -9.43
CA TYR A 250 -21.54 -10.69 -8.05
C TYR A 250 -22.77 -9.77 -7.92
N PHE A 251 -22.97 -8.82 -8.84
CA PHE A 251 -24.13 -7.91 -8.80
C PHE A 251 -25.45 -8.60 -9.14
N ALA A 252 -25.39 -9.79 -9.77
CA ALA A 252 -26.56 -10.63 -10.01
C ALA A 252 -26.97 -11.44 -8.77
N GLU A 253 -26.02 -11.73 -7.86
CA GLU A 253 -26.27 -12.51 -6.64
C GLU A 253 -26.94 -11.69 -5.54
N ASP A 254 -26.63 -10.39 -5.45
CA ASP A 254 -27.18 -9.50 -4.43
C ASP A 254 -27.64 -8.15 -5.03
N PRO A 255 -28.96 -7.86 -5.05
CA PRO A 255 -29.49 -6.60 -5.55
C PRO A 255 -29.08 -5.40 -4.69
N LYS A 256 -28.71 -5.63 -3.42
CA LYS A 256 -28.16 -4.61 -2.51
C LYS A 256 -26.63 -4.53 -2.56
N LEU A 257 -25.97 -5.21 -3.49
CA LEU A 257 -24.54 -5.01 -3.70
C LEU A 257 -24.29 -3.67 -4.37
N PHE A 258 -23.60 -2.76 -3.70
CA PHE A 258 -23.17 -1.49 -4.29
C PHE A 258 -21.73 -1.53 -4.80
N LEU A 259 -20.88 -2.41 -4.28
CA LEU A 259 -19.43 -2.38 -4.51
C LEU A 259 -18.85 -3.77 -4.68
N VAL A 260 -18.08 -3.95 -5.75
CA VAL A 260 -17.07 -5.00 -5.88
C VAL A 260 -15.70 -4.34 -5.93
N GLN A 261 -14.91 -4.48 -4.87
CA GLN A 261 -13.56 -3.94 -4.77
C GLN A 261 -12.52 -5.02 -5.13
N THR A 262 -11.51 -4.64 -5.90
CA THR A 262 -10.35 -5.49 -6.23
C THR A 262 -9.06 -4.90 -5.62
N PRO A 263 -7.95 -5.66 -5.51
CA PRO A 263 -6.68 -5.21 -4.98
C PRO A 263 -6.04 -4.15 -5.88
N HIS A 264 -5.38 -3.16 -5.29
CA HIS A 264 -4.41 -2.37 -6.05
C HIS A 264 -3.09 -3.13 -6.12
N PHE A 265 -2.70 -3.52 -7.33
CA PHE A 265 -1.41 -4.15 -7.62
C PHE A 265 -0.54 -3.15 -8.38
N PHE A 266 0.72 -3.04 -8.00
CA PHE A 266 1.65 -2.07 -8.60
C PHE A 266 2.81 -2.78 -9.29
N ILE A 267 3.20 -2.28 -10.46
CA ILE A 267 4.26 -2.89 -11.27
C ILE A 267 5.65 -2.35 -10.93
N ASN A 268 5.73 -1.16 -10.36
CA ASN A 268 6.97 -0.54 -9.87
C ASN A 268 7.03 -0.56 -8.33
N PRO A 269 8.25 -0.53 -7.76
CA PRO A 269 8.44 -0.46 -6.30
C PRO A 269 8.00 0.89 -5.74
N ASP A 270 7.53 0.91 -4.50
CA ASP A 270 7.50 2.16 -3.75
C ASP A 270 8.94 2.63 -3.39
N PRO A 271 9.14 3.90 -2.99
CA PRO A 271 10.48 4.43 -2.71
C PRO A 271 11.25 3.66 -1.65
N LEU A 272 10.57 3.12 -0.62
CA LEU A 272 11.22 2.29 0.40
C LEU A 272 11.73 1.00 -0.24
N GLU A 273 10.90 0.30 -0.99
CA GLU A 273 11.30 -0.95 -1.65
C GLU A 273 12.43 -0.77 -2.65
N ARG A 274 12.41 0.34 -3.41
CA ARG A 274 13.48 0.69 -4.35
C ARG A 274 14.78 0.99 -3.61
N ASN A 275 14.73 1.88 -2.64
CA ASN A 275 15.93 2.35 -1.95
C ASN A 275 16.56 1.25 -1.09
N LEU A 276 15.75 0.31 -0.58
CA LEU A 276 16.22 -0.88 0.12
C LEU A 276 16.56 -2.07 -0.79
N LYS A 277 16.21 -2.03 -2.09
CA LYS A 277 16.35 -3.15 -3.06
C LYS A 277 15.59 -4.42 -2.63
N THR A 278 14.39 -4.26 -2.07
CA THR A 278 13.60 -5.36 -1.51
C THR A 278 12.43 -5.81 -2.38
N PHE A 279 12.01 -5.03 -3.38
CA PHE A 279 10.81 -5.26 -4.21
C PHE A 279 10.68 -6.65 -4.84
N LYS A 280 11.80 -7.29 -5.20
CA LYS A 280 11.77 -8.62 -5.83
C LYS A 280 11.29 -9.73 -4.89
N ALA A 281 11.44 -9.57 -3.57
CA ALA A 281 11.25 -10.64 -2.60
C ALA A 281 10.34 -10.25 -1.42
N MET A 282 10.42 -9.02 -0.93
CA MET A 282 9.59 -8.51 0.16
C MET A 282 8.23 -8.13 -0.41
N PRO A 283 7.09 -8.56 0.16
CA PRO A 283 5.77 -8.03 -0.21
C PRO A 283 5.68 -6.51 0.01
N SER A 284 4.99 -5.82 -0.90
CA SER A 284 4.81 -4.36 -0.81
C SER A 284 3.88 -3.98 0.35
N GLU A 285 3.93 -2.72 0.76
CA GLU A 285 3.15 -2.24 1.91
C GLU A 285 1.63 -2.43 1.71
N ASN A 286 1.12 -2.16 0.51
CA ASN A 286 -0.28 -2.38 0.12
C ASN A 286 -0.71 -3.87 0.14
N GLU A 287 0.21 -4.84 0.02
CA GLU A 287 -0.14 -6.27 0.02
C GLU A 287 -0.67 -6.75 1.38
N MET A 288 -0.28 -6.10 2.48
CA MET A 288 -0.85 -6.39 3.80
C MET A 288 -2.33 -5.99 3.85
N PHE A 289 -2.67 -4.81 3.30
CA PHE A 289 -4.05 -4.34 3.29
C PHE A 289 -4.93 -5.16 2.34
N TYR A 290 -4.54 -5.24 1.07
CA TYR A 290 -5.34 -5.93 0.06
C TYR A 290 -5.30 -7.46 0.18
N GLY A 291 -4.17 -8.03 0.59
CA GLY A 291 -4.02 -9.48 0.62
C GLY A 291 -4.73 -10.19 1.77
N ILE A 292 -4.95 -9.50 2.90
CA ILE A 292 -5.57 -10.12 4.09
C ILE A 292 -6.54 -9.22 4.85
N ILE A 293 -6.27 -7.91 5.02
CA ILE A 293 -7.14 -7.01 5.78
C ILE A 293 -8.48 -6.84 5.06
N GLN A 294 -8.48 -6.55 3.76
CA GLN A 294 -9.72 -6.42 2.97
C GLN A 294 -10.59 -7.68 3.00
N ARG A 295 -9.98 -8.88 2.98
CA ARG A 295 -10.72 -10.15 3.17
C ARG A 295 -11.30 -10.30 4.59
N GLY A 296 -10.67 -9.69 5.57
CA GLY A 296 -11.18 -9.58 6.93
C GLY A 296 -12.34 -8.59 7.06
N LEU A 297 -12.25 -7.45 6.34
CA LEU A 297 -13.32 -6.46 6.27
C LEU A 297 -14.55 -6.99 5.51
N ASP A 298 -14.32 -7.71 4.41
CA ASP A 298 -15.36 -8.35 3.58
C ASP A 298 -16.23 -9.33 4.40
N LYS A 299 -15.62 -10.06 5.34
CA LYS A 299 -16.35 -10.94 6.27
C LYS A 299 -17.46 -10.21 7.02
N TRP A 300 -17.23 -8.95 7.35
CA TRP A 300 -18.11 -8.13 8.17
C TRP A 300 -18.92 -7.13 7.34
N ASN A 301 -19.03 -7.34 6.01
CA ASN A 301 -19.70 -6.42 5.08
C ASN A 301 -19.17 -4.97 5.22
N ALA A 302 -17.85 -4.84 5.30
CA ALA A 302 -17.16 -3.56 5.54
C ALA A 302 -15.99 -3.34 4.58
N SER A 303 -15.88 -4.14 3.50
CA SER A 303 -14.97 -3.84 2.41
C SER A 303 -15.39 -2.52 1.76
N PHE A 304 -14.53 -1.52 1.76
CA PHE A 304 -14.89 -0.18 1.31
C PHE A 304 -14.20 0.18 0.00
N PHE A 305 -14.77 1.16 -0.70
CA PHE A 305 -14.27 1.65 -1.98
C PHE A 305 -12.93 2.36 -1.76
N CYS A 306 -11.89 1.91 -2.47
CA CYS A 306 -10.53 2.44 -2.38
C CYS A 306 -10.18 3.37 -3.56
N GLY A 307 -11.18 4.05 -4.13
CA GLY A 307 -10.99 5.11 -5.13
C GLY A 307 -10.74 4.60 -6.55
N SER A 308 -10.39 3.33 -6.71
CA SER A 308 -10.05 2.74 -7.99
C SER A 308 -10.14 1.21 -7.95
N ALA A 309 -10.10 0.57 -9.13
CA ALA A 309 -10.14 -0.88 -9.30
C ALA A 309 -11.42 -1.49 -8.70
N ALA A 310 -12.53 -0.80 -8.91
CA ALA A 310 -13.81 -1.13 -8.32
C ALA A 310 -14.95 -0.99 -9.32
N VAL A 311 -15.97 -1.81 -9.14
CA VAL A 311 -17.26 -1.70 -9.81
C VAL A 311 -18.28 -1.22 -8.79
N LEU A 312 -19.08 -0.22 -9.15
CA LEU A 312 -20.11 0.38 -8.31
C LEU A 312 -21.48 0.30 -8.98
N ARG A 313 -22.53 0.12 -8.20
CA ARG A 313 -23.91 0.19 -8.71
C ARG A 313 -24.38 1.65 -8.78
N ARG A 314 -24.81 2.11 -9.97
CA ARG A 314 -25.34 3.48 -10.15
C ARG A 314 -26.51 3.78 -9.23
N ALA A 315 -27.47 2.86 -9.13
CA ALA A 315 -28.65 3.03 -8.27
C ALA A 315 -28.28 3.25 -6.80
N ALA A 316 -27.19 2.66 -6.33
CA ALA A 316 -26.70 2.89 -4.97
C ALA A 316 -26.13 4.31 -4.81
N LEU A 317 -25.29 4.74 -5.76
CA LEU A 317 -24.73 6.10 -5.76
C LEU A 317 -25.82 7.18 -5.80
N GLN A 318 -26.94 6.93 -6.50
CA GLN A 318 -28.08 7.85 -6.52
C GLN A 318 -28.73 8.04 -5.15
N THR A 319 -28.65 7.05 -4.23
CA THR A 319 -29.19 7.20 -2.86
C THR A 319 -28.40 8.22 -2.02
N THR A 320 -27.18 8.56 -2.43
CA THR A 320 -26.31 9.54 -1.76
C THR A 320 -26.03 10.77 -2.64
N SER A 321 -26.81 10.98 -3.69
CA SER A 321 -26.60 12.05 -4.68
C SER A 321 -25.22 12.01 -5.34
N GLY A 322 -24.72 10.80 -5.60
CA GLY A 322 -23.41 10.55 -6.21
C GLY A 322 -22.32 10.19 -5.20
N PHE A 323 -21.07 10.42 -5.58
CA PHE A 323 -19.88 10.32 -4.75
C PHE A 323 -19.84 11.46 -3.74
N SER A 324 -19.54 11.12 -2.48
CA SER A 324 -19.36 12.08 -1.38
C SER A 324 -18.13 12.97 -1.64
N GLY A 325 -18.07 14.17 -1.07
CA GLY A 325 -16.96 15.10 -1.34
C GLY A 325 -16.61 16.02 -0.19
N ARG A 326 -16.97 15.65 1.04
CA ARG A 326 -16.66 16.44 2.23
C ARG A 326 -15.29 16.08 2.80
N SER A 327 -14.91 14.80 2.73
CA SER A 327 -13.55 14.35 2.98
C SER A 327 -12.72 14.39 1.71
N ILE A 328 -11.40 14.60 1.85
CA ILE A 328 -10.44 14.45 0.74
C ILE A 328 -10.23 12.99 0.31
N THR A 329 -10.75 12.03 1.07
CA THR A 329 -10.86 10.61 0.70
C THR A 329 -12.34 10.31 0.42
N GLU A 330 -12.80 10.76 -0.76
CA GLU A 330 -14.19 10.66 -1.21
C GLU A 330 -14.69 9.22 -1.28
N ASP A 331 -13.77 8.32 -1.52
CA ASP A 331 -13.98 6.92 -1.79
C ASP A 331 -14.48 6.16 -0.55
N ALA A 332 -13.68 6.21 0.53
CA ALA A 332 -14.03 5.62 1.81
C ALA A 332 -15.23 6.34 2.44
N GLU A 333 -15.37 7.66 2.21
CA GLU A 333 -16.52 8.46 2.64
C GLU A 333 -17.84 7.99 1.97
N THR A 334 -17.80 7.76 0.66
CA THR A 334 -18.95 7.24 -0.09
C THR A 334 -19.33 5.85 0.42
N ALA A 335 -18.34 4.97 0.63
CA ALA A 335 -18.59 3.61 1.10
C ALA A 335 -19.19 3.54 2.51
N ILE A 336 -18.68 4.32 3.48
CA ILE A 336 -19.26 4.32 4.84
C ILE A 336 -20.69 4.86 4.85
N THR A 337 -21.00 5.80 3.96
CA THR A 337 -22.34 6.35 3.81
C THR A 337 -23.30 5.31 3.20
N LEU A 338 -22.89 4.60 2.15
CA LEU A 338 -23.71 3.55 1.51
C LEU A 338 -23.92 2.32 2.40
N HIS A 339 -22.91 1.87 3.14
CA HIS A 339 -23.12 0.80 4.13
C HIS A 339 -24.11 1.22 5.21
N ALA A 340 -24.08 2.49 5.64
CA ALA A 340 -25.02 3.00 6.64
C ALA A 340 -26.46 3.12 6.12
N THR A 341 -26.67 3.14 4.80
CA THR A 341 -28.00 3.08 4.18
C THR A 341 -28.42 1.65 3.83
N GLY A 342 -27.64 0.64 4.23
CA GLY A 342 -27.99 -0.77 4.13
C GLY A 342 -27.57 -1.46 2.83
N TRP A 343 -26.70 -0.84 2.03
CA TRP A 343 -26.05 -1.51 0.90
C TRP A 343 -24.92 -2.43 1.38
N ASN A 344 -24.56 -3.41 0.54
CA ASN A 344 -23.53 -4.41 0.80
C ASN A 344 -22.34 -4.25 -0.14
N SER A 345 -21.20 -4.79 0.26
CA SER A 345 -19.99 -4.84 -0.56
C SER A 345 -19.37 -6.23 -0.62
N VAL A 346 -18.55 -6.42 -1.65
CA VAL A 346 -17.76 -7.64 -1.88
C VAL A 346 -16.32 -7.28 -2.18
N TYR A 347 -15.39 -8.08 -1.68
CA TYR A 347 -13.98 -8.02 -2.04
C TYR A 347 -13.51 -9.24 -2.85
N VAL A 348 -12.84 -9.00 -3.98
CA VAL A 348 -12.23 -10.03 -4.83
C VAL A 348 -10.71 -9.95 -4.73
N ASP A 349 -10.05 -10.88 -4.02
CA ASP A 349 -8.58 -10.93 -3.86
C ASP A 349 -7.87 -11.48 -5.11
N LYS A 350 -7.98 -10.75 -6.23
CA LYS A 350 -7.27 -11.01 -7.49
C LYS A 350 -6.70 -9.70 -8.06
N PRO A 351 -5.39 -9.59 -8.33
CA PRO A 351 -4.82 -8.39 -8.93
C PRO A 351 -5.34 -8.25 -10.37
N LEU A 352 -6.35 -7.41 -10.58
CA LEU A 352 -7.00 -7.21 -11.89
C LEU A 352 -6.68 -5.85 -12.51
N ILE A 353 -5.78 -5.09 -11.90
CA ILE A 353 -5.19 -3.86 -12.45
C ILE A 353 -3.68 -3.88 -12.26
N ALA A 354 -2.97 -3.10 -13.06
CA ALA A 354 -1.55 -2.81 -12.92
C ALA A 354 -1.37 -1.29 -12.76
N GLY A 355 -1.07 -0.90 -11.53
CA GLY A 355 -0.91 0.49 -11.09
C GLY A 355 0.54 0.96 -11.02
N LEU A 356 0.73 2.26 -10.82
CA LEU A 356 2.03 2.88 -10.52
C LEU A 356 2.10 3.43 -9.08
N GLN A 357 3.18 3.10 -8.36
CA GLN A 357 3.54 3.73 -7.08
C GLN A 357 4.23 5.08 -7.29
N PRO A 358 4.19 6.00 -6.31
CA PRO A 358 4.92 7.26 -6.36
C PRO A 358 6.40 7.07 -6.63
N ALA A 359 6.94 7.85 -7.58
CA ALA A 359 8.33 7.72 -8.00
C ALA A 359 9.34 8.26 -6.98
N THR A 360 8.96 9.18 -6.10
CA THR A 360 9.90 9.82 -5.16
C THR A 360 9.43 9.66 -3.72
N PHE A 361 10.37 9.66 -2.78
CA PHE A 361 10.07 9.63 -1.35
C PHE A 361 9.15 10.80 -0.95
N THR A 362 9.37 11.97 -1.54
CA THR A 362 8.56 13.18 -1.34
C THR A 362 7.12 12.96 -1.82
N SER A 363 6.91 12.44 -3.05
CA SER A 363 5.56 12.13 -3.56
C SER A 363 4.88 11.01 -2.77
N PHE A 364 5.64 10.02 -2.28
CA PHE A 364 5.13 8.97 -1.40
C PHE A 364 4.61 9.54 -0.06
N ILE A 365 5.39 10.36 0.63
CA ILE A 365 4.96 11.03 1.87
C ILE A 365 3.73 11.93 1.60
N GLY A 366 3.72 12.67 0.48
CA GLY A 366 2.58 13.49 0.07
C GLY A 366 1.30 12.68 -0.10
N GLN A 367 1.37 11.51 -0.74
CA GLN A 367 0.23 10.61 -0.91
C GLN A 367 -0.28 10.09 0.45
N ARG A 368 0.61 9.61 1.33
CA ARG A 368 0.21 9.04 2.64
C ARG A 368 -0.30 10.10 3.61
N SER A 369 0.23 11.32 3.53
CA SER A 369 -0.30 12.48 4.25
C SER A 369 -1.77 12.75 3.90
N ARG A 370 -2.13 12.71 2.60
CA ARG A 370 -3.53 12.87 2.18
C ARG A 370 -4.43 11.76 2.71
N TRP A 371 -3.97 10.50 2.67
CA TRP A 371 -4.76 9.39 3.21
C TRP A 371 -4.97 9.51 4.73
N ALA A 372 -3.93 9.90 5.46
CA ALA A 372 -4.02 10.16 6.89
C ALA A 372 -5.03 11.28 7.20
N GLN A 373 -4.93 12.41 6.50
CA GLN A 373 -5.84 13.53 6.67
C GLN A 373 -7.30 13.17 6.34
N GLY A 374 -7.55 12.46 5.24
CA GLY A 374 -8.89 12.03 4.86
C GLY A 374 -9.51 11.05 5.85
N MET A 375 -8.74 10.06 6.31
CA MET A 375 -9.22 9.10 7.31
C MET A 375 -9.47 9.74 8.67
N MET A 376 -8.71 10.79 9.03
CA MET A 376 -9.00 11.61 10.20
C MET A 376 -10.28 12.45 10.03
N GLN A 377 -10.55 12.98 8.84
CA GLN A 377 -11.84 13.62 8.55
C GLN A 377 -13.00 12.61 8.67
N ILE A 378 -12.83 11.38 8.18
CA ILE A 378 -13.84 10.31 8.36
C ILE A 378 -14.07 10.02 9.85
N LEU A 379 -13.00 9.94 10.65
CA LEU A 379 -13.11 9.72 12.08
C LEU A 379 -13.92 10.84 12.77
N ILE A 380 -13.72 12.10 12.38
CA ILE A 380 -14.35 13.28 12.99
C ILE A 380 -15.79 13.51 12.48
N TYR A 381 -16.00 13.46 11.16
CA TYR A 381 -17.29 13.76 10.52
C TYR A 381 -18.27 12.60 10.59
N HIS A 382 -17.79 11.36 10.45
CA HIS A 382 -18.66 10.19 10.44
C HIS A 382 -18.69 9.43 11.76
N ARG A 383 -17.68 9.59 12.62
CA ARG A 383 -17.59 8.96 13.94
C ARG A 383 -18.00 7.49 13.89
N PRO A 384 -17.24 6.61 13.18
CA PRO A 384 -17.74 5.30 12.78
C PRO A 384 -18.36 4.46 13.90
N MET A 385 -17.82 4.48 15.13
CA MET A 385 -18.39 3.80 16.30
C MET A 385 -19.82 4.22 16.65
N LEU A 386 -20.19 5.46 16.35
CA LEU A 386 -21.47 6.08 16.72
C LEU A 386 -22.40 6.27 15.52
N LYS A 387 -21.95 5.93 14.30
CA LYS A 387 -22.73 6.15 13.08
C LYS A 387 -23.97 5.23 13.07
N SER A 388 -25.15 5.83 12.96
CA SER A 388 -26.41 5.12 12.77
C SER A 388 -26.43 4.36 11.43
N GLY A 389 -27.17 3.26 11.38
CA GLY A 389 -27.28 2.42 10.18
C GLY A 389 -26.15 1.40 10.00
N LEU A 390 -24.98 1.61 10.59
CA LEU A 390 -23.92 0.59 10.64
C LEU A 390 -24.17 -0.44 11.74
N SER A 391 -23.96 -1.72 11.41
CA SER A 391 -23.87 -2.81 12.38
C SER A 391 -22.61 -2.70 13.25
N LEU A 392 -22.62 -3.27 14.45
CA LEU A 392 -21.44 -3.23 15.35
C LEU A 392 -20.15 -3.75 14.69
N PRO A 393 -20.14 -4.86 13.93
CA PRO A 393 -18.96 -5.28 13.18
C PRO A 393 -18.46 -4.24 12.17
N GLN A 394 -19.36 -3.63 11.38
CA GLN A 394 -18.99 -2.58 10.44
C GLN A 394 -18.39 -1.37 11.15
N ARG A 395 -18.96 -0.98 12.30
CA ARG A 395 -18.42 0.11 13.14
C ARG A 395 -16.98 -0.18 13.56
N LEU A 396 -16.71 -1.39 14.07
CA LEU A 396 -15.36 -1.82 14.45
C LEU A 396 -14.40 -1.84 13.25
N CYS A 397 -14.85 -2.32 12.10
CA CYS A 397 -14.06 -2.34 10.86
C CYS A 397 -13.68 -0.94 10.39
N TYR A 398 -14.64 -0.03 10.26
CA TYR A 398 -14.38 1.36 9.86
C TYR A 398 -13.53 2.10 10.90
N SER A 399 -13.78 1.88 12.19
CA SER A 399 -12.93 2.41 13.25
C SER A 399 -11.51 1.86 13.19
N SER A 400 -11.32 0.58 12.87
CA SER A 400 -9.99 0.00 12.67
C SER A 400 -9.25 0.71 11.53
N SER A 401 -9.90 0.96 10.40
CA SER A 401 -9.28 1.65 9.26
C SER A 401 -8.97 3.12 9.56
N ALA A 402 -9.86 3.83 10.25
CA ALA A 402 -9.68 5.24 10.57
C ALA A 402 -8.66 5.47 11.70
N LEU A 403 -8.77 4.72 12.80
CA LEU A 403 -7.91 4.87 13.98
C LEU A 403 -6.45 4.53 13.67
N PHE A 404 -6.17 3.61 12.75
CA PHE A 404 -4.82 3.26 12.32
C PHE A 404 -3.95 4.49 12.02
N TRP A 405 -4.52 5.53 11.42
CA TRP A 405 -3.80 6.74 11.01
C TRP A 405 -3.36 7.64 12.18
N LEU A 406 -3.63 7.26 13.43
CA LEU A 406 -3.07 7.87 14.64
C LEU A 406 -1.70 7.29 15.03
N PHE A 407 -1.16 6.31 14.28
CA PHE A 407 0.18 5.75 14.53
C PHE A 407 1.31 6.81 14.66
N PRO A 408 1.28 8.00 14.00
CA PRO A 408 2.36 8.97 14.14
C PRO A 408 2.60 9.43 15.58
N PHE A 409 1.54 9.61 16.37
CA PHE A 409 1.65 9.98 17.79
C PHE A 409 2.40 8.91 18.59
N VAL A 410 2.04 7.65 18.35
CA VAL A 410 2.57 6.51 19.08
C VAL A 410 4.01 6.22 18.70
N ARG A 411 4.36 6.26 17.41
CA ARG A 411 5.72 6.02 16.94
C ARG A 411 6.70 7.07 17.45
N LEU A 412 6.29 8.35 17.46
CA LEU A 412 7.13 9.42 17.99
C LEU A 412 7.21 9.38 19.52
N THR A 413 6.16 8.94 20.21
CA THR A 413 6.22 8.67 21.66
C THR A 413 7.25 7.60 21.98
N PHE A 414 7.25 6.46 21.27
CA PHE A 414 8.24 5.40 21.48
C PHE A 414 9.67 5.77 21.07
N LEU A 415 9.81 6.70 20.13
CA LEU A 415 11.10 7.27 19.76
C LEU A 415 11.70 8.10 20.91
N VAL A 416 10.87 8.94 21.54
CA VAL A 416 11.29 9.90 22.58
C VAL A 416 11.38 9.26 23.96
N ALA A 417 10.54 8.28 24.27
CA ALA A 417 10.45 7.62 25.58
C ALA A 417 11.81 7.21 26.19
N PRO A 418 12.72 6.49 25.50
CA PRO A 418 14.01 6.14 26.10
C PRO A 418 14.92 7.36 26.34
N LEU A 419 14.77 8.43 25.55
CA LEU A 419 15.56 9.65 25.69
C LEU A 419 15.17 10.46 26.93
N CYS A 420 13.91 10.39 27.37
CA CYS A 420 13.43 10.99 28.62
C CYS A 420 14.28 10.53 29.81
N TYR A 421 14.47 9.21 29.94
CA TYR A 421 15.36 8.67 30.96
C TYR A 421 16.82 9.00 30.64
N LEU A 422 17.32 8.67 29.44
CA LEU A 422 18.77 8.75 29.16
C LEU A 422 19.37 10.16 29.27
N PHE A 423 18.63 11.21 28.94
CA PHE A 423 19.14 12.59 29.02
C PHE A 423 18.69 13.35 30.26
N PHE A 424 17.49 13.09 30.76
CA PHE A 424 16.89 13.90 31.83
C PHE A 424 16.68 13.13 33.13
N GLY A 425 16.92 11.81 33.14
CA GLY A 425 16.74 10.97 34.32
C GLY A 425 15.27 10.70 34.67
N LEU A 426 14.32 11.04 33.81
CA LEU A 426 12.89 10.88 34.08
C LEU A 426 12.49 9.41 34.19
N GLU A 427 11.78 9.07 35.25
CA GLU A 427 11.34 7.71 35.59
C GLU A 427 9.91 7.45 35.08
N ILE A 428 9.74 7.53 33.75
CA ILE A 428 8.43 7.41 33.09
C ILE A 428 7.82 5.99 33.13
N PHE A 429 8.55 5.03 33.70
CA PHE A 429 8.20 3.62 33.84
C PHE A 429 8.81 3.06 35.14
N THR A 430 7.98 2.78 36.14
CA THR A 430 8.43 2.32 37.46
C THR A 430 8.49 0.79 37.51
N ALA A 431 9.63 0.21 37.12
CA ALA A 431 9.88 -1.22 37.25
C ALA A 431 11.38 -1.53 37.31
N SER A 432 11.74 -2.64 37.95
CA SER A 432 13.11 -3.16 37.89
C SER A 432 13.48 -3.66 36.50
N GLY A 433 14.78 -3.76 36.20
CA GLY A 433 15.24 -4.35 34.93
C GLY A 433 14.75 -5.79 34.74
N ALA A 434 14.64 -6.56 35.82
CA ALA A 434 14.15 -7.95 35.79
C ALA A 434 12.64 -8.05 35.47
N GLU A 435 11.82 -7.18 36.06
CA GLU A 435 10.39 -7.08 35.74
C GLU A 435 10.17 -6.65 34.29
N PHE A 436 10.95 -5.67 33.83
CA PHE A 436 10.92 -5.26 32.44
C PHE A 436 11.23 -6.44 31.51
N ILE A 437 12.31 -7.18 31.76
CA ILE A 437 12.67 -8.35 30.95
C ILE A 437 11.51 -9.35 30.93
N ALA A 438 10.96 -9.69 32.09
CA ALA A 438 9.93 -10.72 32.16
C ALA A 438 8.63 -10.33 31.46
N TYR A 439 8.08 -9.16 31.77
CA TYR A 439 6.77 -8.74 31.27
C TYR A 439 6.86 -8.21 29.83
N VAL A 440 7.82 -7.32 29.55
CA VAL A 440 7.90 -6.65 28.25
C VAL A 440 8.41 -7.60 27.17
N PHE A 441 9.45 -8.42 27.42
CA PHE A 441 9.90 -9.36 26.38
C PHE A 441 8.89 -10.47 26.13
N SER A 442 8.23 -11.00 27.16
CA SER A 442 7.16 -12.01 26.96
C SER A 442 6.03 -11.43 26.13
N TYR A 443 5.60 -10.19 26.44
CA TYR A 443 4.62 -9.44 25.64
C TYR A 443 5.09 -9.25 24.19
N MET A 444 6.31 -8.76 23.97
CA MET A 444 6.85 -8.53 22.64
C MET A 444 6.97 -9.80 21.82
N ALA A 445 7.49 -10.89 22.42
CA ALA A 445 7.66 -12.17 21.76
C ALA A 445 6.30 -12.73 21.29
N VAL A 446 5.30 -12.69 22.17
CA VAL A 446 3.93 -13.09 21.84
C VAL A 446 3.34 -12.19 20.76
N ASN A 447 3.50 -10.86 20.85
CA ASN A 447 2.97 -9.92 19.86
C ASN A 447 3.60 -10.16 18.48
N LEU A 448 4.92 -10.32 18.39
CA LEU A 448 5.61 -10.67 17.14
C LEU A 448 5.12 -12.00 16.57
N MET A 449 4.86 -12.99 17.42
CA MET A 449 4.29 -14.26 17.00
C MET A 449 2.87 -14.09 16.47
N MET A 450 1.99 -13.35 17.16
CA MET A 450 0.63 -13.04 16.73
C MET A 450 0.64 -12.30 15.38
N GLN A 451 1.44 -11.26 15.24
CA GLN A 451 1.62 -10.54 13.97
C GLN A 451 2.06 -11.49 12.86
N ASN A 452 2.96 -12.42 13.12
CA ASN A 452 3.40 -13.37 12.10
C ASN A 452 2.32 -14.42 11.76
N TYR A 453 1.48 -14.83 12.71
CA TYR A 453 0.29 -15.65 12.44
C TYR A 453 -0.72 -14.92 11.55
N LEU A 454 -0.91 -13.61 11.76
CA LEU A 454 -1.87 -12.80 11.02
C LEU A 454 -1.34 -12.40 9.63
N TYR A 455 -0.08 -11.94 9.56
CA TYR A 455 0.47 -11.20 8.44
C TYR A 455 1.76 -11.79 7.88
N GLY A 456 2.30 -12.89 8.42
CA GLY A 456 3.66 -13.34 8.10
C GLY A 456 3.96 -13.59 6.62
N ARG A 457 2.94 -13.87 5.80
CA ARG A 457 3.07 -14.00 4.33
C ARG A 457 3.01 -12.66 3.59
N TYR A 458 2.48 -11.61 4.20
CA TYR A 458 2.19 -10.32 3.57
C TYR A 458 3.05 -9.18 4.11
N ARG A 459 3.71 -9.39 5.25
CA ARG A 459 4.55 -8.39 5.89
C ARG A 459 5.68 -9.07 6.66
N TRP A 460 6.90 -8.64 6.37
CA TRP A 460 8.08 -9.10 7.08
C TRP A 460 8.17 -8.43 8.47
N PRO A 461 8.77 -9.09 9.48
CA PRO A 461 8.99 -8.48 10.79
C PRO A 461 9.75 -7.15 10.68
N TRP A 462 9.39 -6.16 11.53
CA TRP A 462 10.01 -4.82 11.63
C TRP A 462 9.80 -3.87 10.43
N ILE A 463 9.28 -4.38 9.31
CA ILE A 463 9.03 -3.54 8.13
C ILE A 463 7.83 -2.61 8.35
N SER A 464 6.78 -3.04 9.07
CA SER A 464 5.67 -2.14 9.43
C SER A 464 6.15 -0.97 10.26
N GLU A 465 6.96 -1.26 11.28
CA GLU A 465 7.56 -0.26 12.16
C GLU A 465 8.43 0.71 11.36
N LEU A 466 9.19 0.23 10.37
CA LEU A 466 9.99 1.09 9.49
C LEU A 466 9.12 2.02 8.61
N TYR A 467 8.09 1.47 7.94
CA TYR A 467 7.17 2.28 7.13
C TYR A 467 6.47 3.34 7.99
N GLU A 468 5.99 2.96 9.16
CA GLU A 468 5.30 3.87 10.07
C GLU A 468 6.26 4.91 10.65
N PHE A 469 7.46 4.53 11.09
CA PHE A 469 8.48 5.46 11.60
C PHE A 469 8.80 6.57 10.59
N ILE A 470 9.06 6.19 9.34
CA ILE A 470 9.42 7.12 8.27
C ILE A 470 8.27 8.08 7.95
N GLN A 471 7.04 7.58 7.94
CA GLN A 471 5.87 8.41 7.70
C GLN A 471 5.54 9.33 8.88
N SER A 472 5.79 8.90 10.11
CA SER A 472 5.34 9.58 11.34
C SER A 472 5.86 11.02 11.45
N VAL A 473 7.11 11.26 11.04
CA VAL A 473 7.74 12.59 11.08
C VAL A 473 6.94 13.63 10.30
N TYR A 474 6.32 13.23 9.18
CA TYR A 474 5.60 14.13 8.28
C TYR A 474 4.08 14.04 8.41
N LEU A 475 3.55 12.88 8.82
CA LEU A 475 2.12 12.68 8.99
C LEU A 475 1.61 13.27 10.31
N LEU A 476 2.43 13.35 11.36
CA LEU A 476 2.02 13.94 12.64
C LEU A 476 1.46 15.37 12.48
N PRO A 477 2.19 16.34 11.88
CA PRO A 477 1.66 17.69 11.70
C PRO A 477 0.42 17.71 10.79
N ALA A 478 0.35 16.81 9.79
CA ALA A 478 -0.80 16.70 8.90
C ALA A 478 -2.08 16.25 9.64
N VAL A 479 -1.95 15.24 10.52
CA VAL A 479 -3.04 14.73 11.36
C VAL A 479 -3.48 15.77 12.40
N ILE A 480 -2.52 16.41 13.10
CA ILE A 480 -2.83 17.50 14.04
C ILE A 480 -3.60 18.62 13.33
N SER A 481 -3.21 18.97 12.10
CA SER A 481 -3.89 19.99 11.31
C SER A 481 -5.38 19.70 11.12
N VAL A 482 -5.74 18.43 10.85
CA VAL A 482 -7.13 18.00 10.70
C VAL A 482 -7.86 17.98 12.04
N ILE A 483 -7.21 17.53 13.11
CA ILE A 483 -7.81 17.51 14.46
C ILE A 483 -8.19 18.94 14.89
N LEU A 484 -7.32 19.91 14.63
CA LEU A 484 -7.56 21.32 14.97
C LEU A 484 -8.57 21.99 14.03
N ASN A 485 -8.49 21.71 12.73
CA ASN A 485 -9.44 22.25 11.75
C ASN A 485 -9.69 21.22 10.61
N PRO A 486 -10.76 20.42 10.72
CA PRO A 486 -11.09 19.38 9.75
C PRO A 486 -11.34 19.89 8.32
N GLY A 487 -11.70 21.16 8.14
CA GLY A 487 -11.95 21.78 6.84
C GLY A 487 -10.74 22.45 6.19
N LYS A 488 -9.62 22.57 6.92
CA LYS A 488 -8.39 23.24 6.43
C LYS A 488 -7.62 22.48 5.35
N PRO A 489 -7.52 21.13 5.38
CA PRO A 489 -6.74 20.41 4.38
C PRO A 489 -7.31 20.61 2.97
N THR A 490 -6.51 21.17 2.07
CA THR A 490 -6.85 21.31 0.65
C THR A 490 -6.16 20.24 -0.17
N PHE A 491 -6.83 19.78 -1.22
CA PHE A 491 -6.28 18.80 -2.14
C PHE A 491 -5.25 19.47 -3.05
N LYS A 492 -3.96 19.15 -2.88
CA LYS A 492 -2.91 19.48 -3.85
C LYS A 492 -2.51 18.22 -4.60
N VAL A 493 -2.61 18.27 -5.93
CA VAL A 493 -2.27 17.14 -6.79
C VAL A 493 -0.79 16.81 -6.64
N THR A 494 -0.50 15.53 -6.38
CA THR A 494 0.87 15.04 -6.24
C THR A 494 1.43 14.82 -7.65
N ALA A 495 2.65 15.27 -7.94
CA ALA A 495 3.30 14.95 -9.21
C ALA A 495 3.45 13.42 -9.35
N LYS A 496 2.93 12.87 -10.44
CA LYS A 496 2.97 11.43 -10.73
C LYS A 496 4.16 11.05 -11.63
N SER A 497 4.76 12.02 -12.31
CA SER A 497 5.90 11.87 -13.22
C SER A 497 7.12 12.66 -12.71
N GLU A 498 7.95 12.02 -11.88
CA GLU A 498 9.28 12.53 -11.54
C GLU A 498 10.33 11.47 -11.87
N GLU A 499 11.19 11.73 -12.86
CA GLU A 499 12.29 10.83 -13.19
C GLU A 499 13.47 11.00 -12.22
N LEU A 500 13.82 9.92 -11.50
CA LEU A 500 15.04 9.88 -10.70
C LEU A 500 16.22 9.42 -11.55
N GLY A 501 16.88 10.38 -12.18
CA GLY A 501 18.09 10.14 -12.97
C GLY A 501 19.37 9.92 -12.14
N THR A 502 19.40 10.40 -10.89
CA THR A 502 20.61 10.48 -10.07
C THR A 502 20.40 9.96 -8.65
N ARG A 503 21.52 9.54 -8.02
CA ARG A 503 21.56 9.20 -6.58
C ARG A 503 21.60 10.49 -5.78
N ARG A 504 20.68 10.67 -4.84
CA ARG A 504 20.60 11.87 -3.99
C ARG A 504 19.97 11.56 -2.63
N VAL A 505 20.18 12.42 -1.65
CA VAL A 505 19.35 12.43 -0.44
C VAL A 505 18.07 13.21 -0.77
N SER A 506 16.90 12.68 -0.39
CA SER A 506 15.63 13.39 -0.58
C SER A 506 15.63 14.72 0.18
N GLU A 507 14.83 15.69 -0.31
CA GLU A 507 14.60 16.96 0.38
C GLU A 507 14.00 16.74 1.79
N LEU A 508 13.28 15.63 1.97
CA LEU A 508 12.70 15.19 3.24
C LEU A 508 13.66 14.28 4.04
N GLY A 509 14.95 14.26 3.73
CA GLY A 509 15.91 13.37 4.39
C GLY A 509 16.44 13.89 5.72
N LEU A 510 16.61 15.21 5.86
CA LEU A 510 17.35 15.83 6.98
C LEU A 510 16.84 15.45 8.38
N PRO A 511 15.53 15.41 8.67
CA PRO A 511 15.04 15.05 10.00
C PRO A 511 15.50 13.66 10.46
N PHE A 512 15.64 12.68 9.56
CA PHE A 512 16.10 11.34 9.93
C PHE A 512 17.57 11.31 10.35
N PHE A 513 18.42 12.15 9.75
CA PHE A 513 19.82 12.30 10.16
C PHE A 513 19.93 12.94 11.55
N ILE A 514 19.09 13.95 11.83
CA ILE A 514 19.02 14.59 13.16
C ILE A 514 18.56 13.56 14.21
N ILE A 515 17.47 12.82 13.93
CA ILE A 515 16.99 11.76 14.83
C ILE A 515 18.08 10.72 15.08
N PHE A 516 18.76 10.27 14.03
CA PHE A 516 19.85 9.30 14.16
C PHE A 516 20.99 9.84 15.05
N ALA A 517 21.39 11.10 14.88
CA ALA A 517 22.44 11.72 15.70
C ALA A 517 22.02 11.82 17.18
N VAL A 518 20.78 12.23 17.46
CA VAL A 518 20.25 12.30 18.83
C VAL A 518 20.20 10.91 19.48
N LEU A 519 19.74 9.88 18.76
CA LEU A 519 19.75 8.51 19.26
C LEU A 519 21.16 7.97 19.49
N ALA A 520 22.13 8.35 18.66
CA ALA A 520 23.54 8.00 18.86
C ALA A 520 24.11 8.65 20.13
N LEU A 521 23.76 9.92 20.40
CA LEU A 521 24.06 10.56 21.69
C LEU A 521 23.36 9.84 22.86
N GLY A 522 22.16 9.29 22.65
CA GLY A 522 21.49 8.43 23.63
C GLY A 522 22.28 7.16 23.97
N VAL A 523 22.98 6.55 23.00
CA VAL A 523 23.88 5.41 23.25
C VAL A 523 25.08 5.84 24.09
N VAL A 524 25.66 7.01 23.80
CA VAL A 524 26.74 7.59 24.62
C VAL A 524 26.26 7.86 26.05
N ALA A 525 25.07 8.44 26.20
CA ALA A 525 24.46 8.67 27.51
C ALA A 525 24.19 7.36 28.27
N THR A 526 23.77 6.29 27.57
CA THR A 526 23.61 4.95 28.16
C THR A 526 24.93 4.47 28.76
N TYR A 527 26.01 4.53 28.00
CA TYR A 527 27.34 4.14 28.47
C TYR A 527 27.79 4.97 29.66
N TRP A 528 27.67 6.30 29.56
CA TRP A 528 28.03 7.23 30.62
C TRP A 528 27.26 7.00 31.91
N ARG A 529 25.93 6.85 31.84
CA ARG A 529 25.08 6.61 33.01
C ARG A 529 25.34 5.24 33.65
N THR A 530 25.61 4.21 32.85
CA THR A 530 25.94 2.87 33.38
C THR A 530 27.19 2.90 34.25
N ILE A 531 28.19 3.72 33.89
CA ILE A 531 29.44 3.84 34.65
C ILE A 531 29.28 4.76 35.86
N THR A 532 28.59 5.89 35.70
CA THR A 532 28.45 6.90 36.76
C THR A 532 27.36 6.56 37.79
N GLN A 533 26.36 5.76 37.42
CA GLN A 533 25.22 5.36 38.25
C GLN A 533 25.04 3.83 38.26
N PRO A 534 26.02 3.07 38.79
CA PRO A 534 26.02 1.61 38.72
C PRO A 534 24.84 0.95 39.44
N TYR A 535 24.26 1.60 40.44
CA TYR A 535 23.05 1.11 41.14
C TYR A 535 21.81 1.03 40.23
N ASN A 536 21.74 1.86 39.19
CA ASN A 536 20.63 1.88 38.22
C ASN A 536 21.04 1.27 36.87
N ALA A 537 22.14 0.51 36.84
CA ALA A 537 22.72 -0.02 35.61
C ALA A 537 21.76 -0.97 34.88
N ASP A 538 21.00 -1.79 35.61
CA ASP A 538 20.03 -2.72 35.02
C ASP A 538 18.94 -1.99 34.22
N THR A 539 18.30 -0.99 34.81
CA THR A 539 17.30 -0.14 34.14
C THR A 539 17.92 0.64 32.99
N THR A 540 19.13 1.20 33.19
CA THR A 540 19.83 1.96 32.16
C THR A 540 20.17 1.11 30.93
N LEU A 541 20.61 -0.13 31.13
CA LEU A 541 20.90 -1.05 30.04
C LEU A 541 19.65 -1.46 29.27
N VAL A 542 18.52 -1.67 29.96
CA VAL A 542 17.23 -1.97 29.32
C VAL A 542 16.75 -0.80 28.46
N VAL A 543 16.78 0.42 28.99
CA VAL A 543 16.42 1.63 28.22
C VAL A 543 17.38 1.85 27.06
N GLY A 544 18.68 1.62 27.30
CA GLY A 544 19.71 1.67 26.27
C GLY A 544 19.49 0.68 25.13
N LEU A 545 19.02 -0.53 25.44
CA LEU A 545 18.67 -1.53 24.43
C LEU A 545 17.50 -1.08 23.54
N TRP A 546 16.49 -0.43 24.12
CA TRP A 546 15.42 0.20 23.34
C TRP A 546 15.92 1.35 22.47
N ASN A 547 16.81 2.18 23.01
CA ASN A 547 17.44 3.24 22.24
C ASN A 547 18.27 2.69 21.07
N ILE A 548 18.96 1.55 21.25
CA ILE A 548 19.67 0.85 20.17
C ILE A 548 18.69 0.35 19.10
N LEU A 549 17.54 -0.21 19.50
CA LEU A 549 16.51 -0.63 18.54
C LEU A 549 15.99 0.56 17.72
N ASN A 550 15.72 1.69 18.38
CA ASN A 550 15.35 2.94 17.71
C ASN A 550 16.47 3.44 16.79
N LEU A 551 17.73 3.37 17.21
CA LEU A 551 18.88 3.77 16.42
C LEU A 551 19.03 2.91 15.14
N LEU A 552 18.79 1.60 15.24
CA LEU A 552 18.78 0.70 14.09
C LEU A 552 17.64 1.03 13.12
N MET A 553 16.45 1.34 13.64
CA MET A 553 15.31 1.77 12.83
C MET A 553 15.60 3.09 12.09
N ALA A 554 16.11 4.10 12.82
CA ALA A 554 16.51 5.39 12.26
C ALA A 554 17.64 5.24 11.24
N GLY A 555 18.61 4.37 11.50
CA GLY A 555 19.69 4.07 10.59
C GLY A 555 19.22 3.43 9.28
N CYS A 556 18.26 2.50 9.36
CA CYS A 556 17.60 1.95 8.17
C CYS A 556 16.84 3.04 7.38
N ALA A 557 16.17 3.95 8.09
CA ALA A 557 15.46 5.09 7.49
C ALA A 557 16.38 6.06 6.73
N LEU A 558 17.65 6.23 7.15
CA LEU A 558 18.65 6.99 6.37
C LEU A 558 18.83 6.38 4.98
N GLY A 559 18.84 5.04 4.89
CA GLY A 559 18.85 4.34 3.62
C GLY A 559 17.59 4.62 2.80
N VAL A 560 16.42 4.61 3.42
CA VAL A 560 15.16 4.92 2.70
C VAL A 560 15.14 6.36 2.17
N ALA A 561 15.59 7.33 2.95
CA ALA A 561 15.70 8.73 2.52
C ALA A 561 16.80 8.98 1.47
N SER A 562 17.70 8.01 1.28
CA SER A 562 18.78 8.06 0.28
C SER A 562 18.34 7.41 -1.03
N GLU A 563 17.80 8.23 -1.92
CA GLU A 563 17.20 7.88 -3.21
C GLU A 563 18.17 7.19 -4.16
N ARG A 564 17.66 6.13 -4.80
CA ARG A 564 18.36 5.41 -5.86
C ARG A 564 17.74 5.73 -7.22
N PRO A 565 18.56 5.86 -8.28
CA PRO A 565 18.05 6.03 -9.63
C PRO A 565 17.23 4.81 -10.01
N GLU A 566 16.13 5.08 -10.71
CA GLU A 566 15.29 4.06 -11.31
C GLU A 566 15.95 3.65 -12.63
N GLY A 567 16.63 2.50 -12.65
CA GLY A 567 17.38 2.05 -13.83
C GLY A 567 16.48 1.72 -15.04
N ARG A 568 15.19 1.47 -14.82
CA ARG A 568 14.17 1.15 -15.83
C ARG A 568 12.83 1.75 -15.41
N GLY A 569 12.13 2.44 -16.31
CA GLY A 569 10.87 3.14 -16.00
C GLY A 569 9.69 2.20 -15.74
N ALA A 570 9.71 0.98 -16.31
CA ALA A 570 8.68 -0.02 -16.09
C ALA A 570 9.22 -1.43 -15.89
N ARG A 571 8.50 -2.22 -15.09
CA ARG A 571 8.82 -3.63 -14.86
C ARG A 571 8.43 -4.46 -16.08
N ARG A 572 9.33 -5.37 -16.44
CA ARG A 572 9.13 -6.35 -17.51
C ARG A 572 8.56 -7.65 -16.95
N PHE A 573 7.55 -8.18 -17.63
CA PHE A 573 6.90 -9.44 -17.33
C PHE A 573 7.20 -10.46 -18.42
N PRO A 574 7.39 -11.75 -18.08
CA PRO A 574 7.57 -12.79 -19.08
C PRO A 574 6.27 -12.96 -19.86
N VAL A 575 6.32 -12.65 -21.14
CA VAL A 575 5.19 -12.78 -22.07
C VAL A 575 5.74 -13.46 -23.31
N LYS A 576 5.04 -14.49 -23.79
CA LYS A 576 5.37 -15.23 -25.01
C LYS A 576 4.25 -14.99 -26.03
N ARG A 577 4.57 -14.24 -27.08
CA ARG A 577 3.71 -13.92 -28.22
C ARG A 577 4.53 -14.07 -29.49
N ARG A 578 3.94 -14.68 -30.51
CA ARG A 578 4.55 -14.78 -31.83
C ARG A 578 4.29 -13.49 -32.60
N GLY A 579 5.15 -13.22 -33.56
CA GLY A 579 5.04 -12.05 -34.41
C GLY A 579 6.11 -12.07 -35.48
N GLU A 580 6.24 -10.93 -36.16
CA GLU A 580 7.27 -10.68 -37.16
C GLU A 580 7.89 -9.31 -36.92
N ILE A 581 9.21 -9.22 -37.05
CA ILE A 581 9.93 -7.94 -37.05
C ILE A 581 10.36 -7.59 -38.46
N SER A 582 10.18 -6.34 -38.85
CA SER A 582 10.65 -5.74 -40.10
C SER A 582 11.68 -4.66 -39.81
N ILE A 583 12.91 -4.81 -40.30
CA ILE A 583 13.98 -3.80 -40.24
C ILE A 583 14.68 -3.74 -41.59
N ASP A 584 14.87 -2.55 -42.15
CA ASP A 584 15.57 -2.32 -43.42
C ASP A 584 15.03 -3.21 -44.57
N GLY A 585 13.70 -3.43 -44.60
CA GLY A 585 13.03 -4.27 -45.61
C GLY A 585 13.22 -5.78 -45.43
N ARG A 586 13.91 -6.23 -44.38
CA ARG A 586 14.03 -7.65 -44.02
C ARG A 586 13.00 -8.00 -42.96
N THR A 587 12.33 -9.12 -43.13
CA THR A 587 11.40 -9.67 -42.13
C THR A 587 11.96 -10.92 -41.48
N ALA A 588 11.67 -11.12 -40.20
CA ALA A 588 11.93 -12.38 -39.51
C ALA A 588 10.85 -12.72 -38.48
N PRO A 589 10.53 -14.01 -38.32
CA PRO A 589 9.68 -14.46 -37.24
C PRO A 589 10.34 -14.23 -35.88
N ILE A 590 9.55 -13.75 -34.92
CA ILE A 590 9.98 -13.44 -33.56
C ILE A 590 9.06 -14.07 -32.52
N VAL A 591 9.61 -14.26 -31.32
CA VAL A 591 8.84 -14.59 -30.12
C VAL A 591 9.24 -13.62 -29.01
N THR A 592 8.27 -13.00 -28.35
CA THR A 592 8.55 -12.14 -27.20
C THR A 592 9.13 -12.97 -26.04
N GLU A 593 10.09 -12.39 -25.31
CA GLU A 593 10.69 -12.95 -24.10
C GLU A 593 10.08 -12.30 -22.86
N ASN A 594 9.96 -10.97 -22.90
CA ASN A 594 9.35 -10.18 -21.86
C ASN A 594 8.88 -8.83 -22.41
N VAL A 595 7.89 -8.24 -21.74
CA VAL A 595 7.22 -7.00 -22.14
C VAL A 595 7.13 -6.08 -20.93
N SER A 596 7.34 -4.78 -21.13
CA SER A 596 6.94 -3.69 -20.25
C SER A 596 6.11 -2.67 -21.03
N VAL A 597 5.64 -1.61 -20.37
CA VAL A 597 4.91 -0.52 -21.05
C VAL A 597 5.82 0.35 -21.93
N ASP A 598 7.14 0.33 -21.71
CA ASP A 598 8.12 1.15 -22.43
C ASP A 598 8.95 0.36 -23.46
N GLY A 599 8.85 -0.97 -23.48
CA GLY A 599 9.57 -1.77 -24.47
C GLY A 599 9.36 -3.28 -24.35
N VAL A 600 9.99 -4.00 -25.27
CA VAL A 600 9.89 -5.45 -25.41
C VAL A 600 11.28 -6.06 -25.54
N ALA A 601 11.43 -7.30 -25.08
CA ALA A 601 12.54 -8.15 -25.50
C ALA A 601 11.98 -9.23 -26.41
N ILE A 602 12.58 -9.40 -27.58
CA ILE A 602 12.16 -10.38 -28.59
C ILE A 602 13.32 -11.27 -28.95
N ARG A 603 13.00 -12.52 -29.25
CA ARG A 603 13.92 -13.49 -29.82
C ARG A 603 13.66 -13.63 -31.30
N VAL A 604 14.69 -13.45 -32.11
CA VAL A 604 14.63 -13.58 -33.57
C VAL A 604 14.95 -15.02 -33.96
N LEU A 605 14.05 -15.66 -34.71
CA LEU A 605 14.17 -17.06 -35.10
C LEU A 605 14.87 -17.25 -36.47
N SER A 606 15.59 -16.23 -36.95
CA SER A 606 16.30 -16.22 -38.22
C SER A 606 17.74 -15.72 -38.05
N LYS A 607 18.69 -16.33 -38.77
CA LYS A 607 20.11 -15.93 -38.81
C LYS A 607 20.37 -14.66 -39.64
N GLY A 608 19.36 -14.10 -40.30
CA GLY A 608 19.48 -12.94 -41.19
C GLY A 608 19.71 -11.59 -40.49
N PHE A 609 19.64 -11.57 -39.15
CA PHE A 609 19.64 -10.36 -38.31
C PHE A 609 20.91 -10.21 -37.46
N ASP A 610 21.91 -11.07 -37.64
CA ASP A 610 23.12 -11.14 -36.81
C ASP A 610 24.04 -9.88 -36.91
N LYS A 611 23.83 -9.01 -37.91
CA LYS A 611 24.60 -7.78 -38.16
C LYS A 611 23.86 -6.49 -37.82
N LEU A 612 22.82 -6.54 -36.97
CA LEU A 612 22.08 -5.34 -36.61
C LEU A 612 22.87 -4.40 -35.70
N ALA A 613 22.68 -3.09 -35.89
CA ALA A 613 23.24 -2.06 -35.02
C ALA A 613 22.27 -1.69 -33.90
N VAL A 614 22.81 -1.34 -32.73
CA VAL A 614 22.02 -0.65 -31.70
C VAL A 614 21.60 0.70 -32.28
N GLY A 615 20.32 1.04 -32.13
CA GLY A 615 19.72 2.26 -32.67
C GLY A 615 18.93 2.06 -33.96
N SER A 616 19.00 0.89 -34.61
CA SER A 616 18.16 0.57 -35.77
C SER A 616 16.68 0.69 -35.41
N THR A 617 15.91 1.30 -36.30
CA THR A 617 14.45 1.43 -36.20
C THR A 617 13.77 0.38 -37.06
N GLY A 618 12.60 -0.08 -36.63
CA GLY A 618 11.79 -1.01 -37.39
C GLY A 618 10.40 -1.13 -36.81
N GLU A 619 9.67 -2.14 -37.28
CA GLU A 619 8.29 -2.37 -36.89
C GLU A 619 8.10 -3.82 -36.46
N ILE A 620 7.28 -4.06 -35.44
CA ILE A 620 6.93 -5.41 -35.00
C ILE A 620 5.42 -5.60 -35.07
N ALA A 621 4.99 -6.58 -35.85
CA ALA A 621 3.63 -7.08 -35.82
C ALA A 621 3.55 -8.27 -34.86
N PHE A 622 2.52 -8.30 -34.00
CA PHE A 622 2.30 -9.39 -33.05
C PHE A 622 0.95 -10.05 -33.29
N GLU A 623 0.84 -11.34 -32.94
CA GLU A 623 -0.46 -11.98 -32.76
C GLU A 623 -1.17 -11.33 -31.56
N THR A 624 -2.27 -10.61 -31.83
CA THR A 624 -3.04 -9.92 -30.80
C THR A 624 -4.06 -10.85 -30.16
N SER A 625 -4.32 -10.64 -28.86
CA SER A 625 -5.30 -11.44 -28.13
C SER A 625 -6.73 -10.91 -28.23
N VAL A 626 -6.89 -9.67 -28.73
CA VAL A 626 -8.16 -9.00 -28.99
C VAL A 626 -8.25 -8.67 -30.49
N ALA A 627 -9.46 -8.76 -31.04
CA ALA A 627 -9.73 -8.30 -32.39
C ALA A 627 -9.48 -6.79 -32.50
N MET A 628 -8.53 -6.41 -33.36
CA MET A 628 -8.19 -5.01 -33.65
C MET A 628 -7.69 -4.90 -35.10
N PRO A 629 -7.64 -3.68 -35.68
CA PRO A 629 -7.07 -3.49 -37.00
C PRO A 629 -5.64 -4.03 -37.08
N PRO A 630 -5.24 -4.67 -38.19
CA PRO A 630 -3.87 -5.09 -38.39
C PRO A 630 -2.94 -3.87 -38.35
N GLY A 631 -1.83 -3.98 -37.65
CA GLY A 631 -0.86 -2.90 -37.51
C GLY A 631 0.47 -3.42 -36.97
N ALA A 632 1.53 -2.67 -37.25
CA ALA A 632 2.86 -2.96 -36.75
C ALA A 632 3.29 -1.87 -35.78
N LEU A 633 3.93 -2.25 -34.67
CA LEU A 633 4.37 -1.34 -33.62
C LEU A 633 5.77 -0.82 -33.94
N PRO A 634 5.98 0.50 -34.12
CA PRO A 634 7.29 1.07 -34.32
C PRO A 634 8.17 0.88 -33.08
N VAL A 635 9.40 0.44 -33.33
CA VAL A 635 10.38 0.15 -32.29
C VAL A 635 11.77 0.61 -32.66
N ARG A 636 12.57 0.92 -31.64
CA ARG A 636 14.01 1.15 -31.75
C ARG A 636 14.79 0.10 -30.98
N VAL A 637 15.79 -0.50 -31.64
CA VAL A 637 16.69 -1.48 -31.01
C VAL A 637 17.58 -0.77 -29.99
N ALA A 638 17.41 -1.08 -28.71
CA ALA A 638 18.19 -0.53 -27.61
C ALA A 638 19.32 -1.46 -27.15
N ARG A 639 19.19 -2.77 -27.38
CA ARG A 639 20.18 -3.78 -26.97
C ARG A 639 20.17 -4.99 -27.90
N LEU A 640 21.35 -5.56 -28.12
CA LEU A 640 21.53 -6.87 -28.74
C LEU A 640 22.18 -7.81 -27.71
N ALA A 641 21.70 -9.05 -27.66
CA ALA A 641 22.32 -10.13 -26.92
C ALA A 641 22.16 -11.43 -27.72
N SER A 642 23.18 -12.27 -27.76
CA SER A 642 23.09 -13.59 -28.39
C SER A 642 23.30 -14.67 -27.35
N ASP A 643 22.50 -15.73 -27.42
CA ASP A 643 22.67 -16.95 -26.62
C ASP A 643 22.68 -18.18 -27.53
N GLU A 644 22.83 -19.38 -26.95
CA GLU A 644 22.83 -20.66 -27.70
C GLU A 644 21.54 -20.89 -28.52
N LYS A 645 20.45 -20.17 -28.21
CA LYS A 645 19.13 -20.29 -28.83
C LYS A 645 18.84 -19.17 -29.83
N GLY A 646 19.80 -18.29 -30.13
CA GLY A 646 19.70 -17.25 -31.16
C GLY A 646 19.84 -15.82 -30.65
N LEU A 647 19.45 -14.87 -31.49
CA LEU A 647 19.57 -13.43 -31.23
C LEU A 647 18.36 -12.92 -30.42
N VAL A 648 18.65 -12.18 -29.35
CA VAL A 648 17.67 -11.48 -28.51
C VAL A 648 17.86 -9.97 -28.69
N LEU A 649 16.81 -9.31 -29.16
CA LEU A 649 16.74 -7.86 -29.30
C LEU A 649 15.96 -7.26 -28.13
N GLY A 650 16.55 -6.29 -27.45
CA GLY A 650 15.84 -5.39 -26.56
C GLY A 650 15.40 -4.17 -27.33
N CYS A 651 14.10 -3.97 -27.51
CA CYS A 651 13.53 -2.86 -28.24
C CYS A 651 12.74 -1.91 -27.33
N ARG A 652 12.79 -0.61 -27.63
CA ARG A 652 11.96 0.44 -27.03
C ARG A 652 10.82 0.77 -27.99
N TYR A 653 9.61 0.99 -27.47
CA TYR A 653 8.49 1.41 -28.30
C TYR A 653 8.61 2.88 -28.72
N GLU A 654 8.15 3.20 -29.92
CA GLU A 654 8.02 4.57 -30.43
C GLU A 654 6.58 4.80 -30.93
N PRO A 655 5.58 4.79 -30.02
CA PRO A 655 4.19 4.89 -30.42
C PRO A 655 3.88 6.27 -31.02
N SER A 656 3.50 6.31 -32.29
CA SER A 656 3.01 7.52 -32.98
C SER A 656 1.49 7.60 -33.13
N GLU A 657 0.76 6.49 -32.96
CA GLU A 657 -0.67 6.39 -33.25
C GLU A 657 -1.44 5.70 -32.12
N PRO A 658 -2.75 5.97 -31.98
CA PRO A 658 -3.61 5.33 -30.98
C PRO A 658 -3.58 3.78 -31.03
N LEU A 659 -3.50 3.19 -32.23
CA LEU A 659 -3.42 1.74 -32.42
C LEU A 659 -2.20 1.14 -31.71
N HIS A 660 -1.06 1.84 -31.70
CA HIS A 660 0.16 1.39 -31.02
C HIS A 660 -0.05 1.22 -29.51
N SER A 661 -0.80 2.13 -28.89
CA SER A 661 -1.15 2.03 -27.46
C SER A 661 -2.04 0.82 -27.18
N ARG A 662 -2.94 0.45 -28.11
CA ARG A 662 -3.76 -0.77 -28.01
C ARG A 662 -2.92 -2.04 -28.10
N ILE A 663 -1.93 -2.08 -29.00
CA ILE A 663 -1.00 -3.21 -29.11
C ILE A 663 -0.16 -3.34 -27.84
N ILE A 664 0.39 -2.23 -27.32
CA ILE A 664 1.17 -2.24 -26.07
C ILE A 664 0.32 -2.74 -24.90
N ALA A 665 -0.94 -2.28 -24.81
CA ALA A 665 -1.84 -2.70 -23.75
C ALA A 665 -2.19 -4.20 -23.82
N ASP A 666 -2.43 -4.74 -25.02
CA ASP A 666 -2.65 -6.17 -25.24
C ASP A 666 -1.44 -7.01 -24.80
N LEU A 667 -0.22 -6.54 -25.07
CA LEU A 667 1.00 -7.24 -24.67
C LEU A 667 1.27 -7.15 -23.16
N ALA A 668 1.08 -5.98 -22.55
CA ALA A 668 1.48 -5.71 -21.17
C ALA A 668 0.41 -6.10 -20.13
N PHE A 669 -0.88 -6.04 -20.47
CA PHE A 669 -1.99 -6.19 -19.52
C PHE A 669 -2.98 -7.31 -19.84
N SER A 670 -2.71 -8.17 -20.82
CA SER A 670 -3.67 -9.23 -21.20
C SER A 670 -3.89 -10.32 -20.15
N ASP A 671 -2.93 -10.60 -19.27
CA ASP A 671 -3.02 -11.73 -18.34
C ASP A 671 -2.71 -11.37 -16.87
N ALA A 672 -3.78 -11.26 -16.06
CA ALA A 672 -3.70 -11.05 -14.62
C ALA A 672 -3.02 -12.19 -13.84
N LYS A 673 -2.90 -13.39 -14.43
CA LYS A 673 -2.22 -14.53 -13.81
C LYS A 673 -0.75 -14.24 -13.57
N ILE A 674 -0.10 -13.50 -14.48
CA ILE A 674 1.31 -13.12 -14.34
C ILE A 674 1.52 -12.29 -13.07
N TRP A 675 0.63 -11.35 -12.80
CA TRP A 675 0.67 -10.51 -11.61
C TRP A 675 0.37 -11.31 -10.33
N SER A 676 -0.60 -12.21 -10.42
CA SER A 676 -0.95 -13.13 -9.34
C SER A 676 0.23 -14.02 -8.96
N ASP A 677 0.95 -14.57 -9.93
CA ASP A 677 2.10 -15.44 -9.70
C ASP A 677 3.30 -14.66 -9.15
N PHE A 678 3.49 -13.42 -9.62
CA PHE A 678 4.48 -12.52 -9.03
C PHE A 678 4.19 -12.20 -7.55
N GLN A 679 2.94 -11.87 -7.17
CA GLN A 679 2.57 -11.68 -5.77
C GLN A 679 2.77 -12.96 -4.94
N LYS A 680 2.34 -14.12 -5.45
CA LYS A 680 2.53 -15.41 -4.75
C LYS A 680 4.00 -15.71 -4.49
N ALA A 681 4.89 -15.40 -5.44
CA ALA A 681 6.33 -15.60 -5.26
C ALA A 681 6.91 -14.78 -4.11
N ARG A 682 6.36 -13.58 -3.84
CA ARG A 682 6.77 -12.71 -2.73
C ARG A 682 6.11 -13.06 -1.40
N ARG A 683 4.92 -13.68 -1.43
CA ARG A 683 4.10 -13.99 -0.23
C ARG A 683 4.61 -15.18 0.58
N GLN A 684 5.90 -15.18 0.91
CA GLN A 684 6.58 -16.20 1.70
C GLN A 684 6.64 -15.79 3.18
N ASN A 685 6.31 -16.72 4.08
CA ASN A 685 6.47 -16.48 5.51
C ASN A 685 7.91 -16.77 5.93
N MET A 686 8.66 -15.72 6.23
CA MET A 686 10.06 -15.83 6.69
C MET A 686 10.21 -16.32 8.13
N GLY A 687 9.14 -16.30 8.92
CA GLY A 687 9.22 -16.47 10.38
C GLY A 687 9.80 -15.26 11.11
N VAL A 688 9.64 -15.24 12.43
CA VAL A 688 10.01 -14.09 13.28
C VAL A 688 11.53 -13.95 13.41
N VAL A 689 12.23 -15.04 13.74
CA VAL A 689 13.69 -15.03 14.00
C VAL A 689 14.48 -14.66 12.74
N TYR A 690 14.30 -15.43 11.66
CA TYR A 690 15.01 -15.17 10.41
C TYR A 690 14.66 -13.79 9.82
N GLY A 691 13.38 -13.38 9.91
CA GLY A 691 12.97 -12.05 9.48
C GLY A 691 13.60 -10.91 10.29
N THR A 692 13.74 -11.09 11.61
CA THR A 692 14.42 -10.14 12.49
C THR A 692 15.91 -10.04 12.14
N LEU A 693 16.62 -11.16 12.00
CA LEU A 693 18.04 -11.16 11.62
C LEU A 693 18.25 -10.51 10.24
N ARG A 694 17.37 -10.78 9.28
CA ARG A 694 17.40 -10.16 7.96
C ARG A 694 17.19 -8.65 8.04
N PHE A 695 16.25 -8.19 8.87
CA PHE A 695 16.03 -6.77 9.11
C PHE A 695 17.25 -6.10 9.76
N LEU A 696 17.85 -6.70 10.78
CA LEU A 696 19.05 -6.17 11.43
C LEU A 696 20.22 -6.01 10.45
N ARG A 697 20.46 -7.03 9.61
CA ARG A 697 21.48 -6.95 8.54
C ARG A 697 21.17 -5.83 7.55
N LEU A 698 19.90 -5.67 7.17
CA LEU A 698 19.46 -4.60 6.29
C LEU A 698 19.69 -3.24 6.96
N ALA A 699 19.27 -3.07 8.21
CA ALA A 699 19.41 -1.83 8.96
C ALA A 699 20.87 -1.39 9.03
N VAL A 700 21.79 -2.27 9.48
CA VAL A 700 23.23 -1.96 9.57
C VAL A 700 23.81 -1.52 8.22
N PHE A 701 23.53 -2.27 7.14
CA PHE A 701 24.00 -1.92 5.80
C PHE A 701 23.43 -0.58 5.29
N GLN A 702 22.18 -0.29 5.61
CA GLN A 702 21.50 0.91 5.15
C GLN A 702 21.90 2.13 5.96
N THR A 703 22.22 1.97 7.26
CA THR A 703 22.86 2.99 8.08
C THR A 703 24.19 3.42 7.48
N SER A 704 25.09 2.48 7.18
CA SER A 704 26.40 2.80 6.62
C SER A 704 26.27 3.50 5.26
N ARG A 705 25.31 3.06 4.43
CA ARG A 705 25.04 3.71 3.15
C ARG A 705 24.49 5.13 3.32
N GLY A 706 23.49 5.32 4.17
CA GLY A 706 22.88 6.63 4.42
C GLY A 706 23.91 7.65 4.90
N LEU A 707 24.75 7.26 5.87
CA LEU A 707 25.84 8.10 6.35
C LEU A 707 26.88 8.40 5.26
N SER A 708 27.24 7.42 4.41
CA SER A 708 28.17 7.69 3.30
C SER A 708 27.65 8.70 2.27
N TYR A 709 26.32 8.80 2.10
CA TYR A 709 25.70 9.79 1.22
C TYR A 709 25.78 11.18 1.85
N PHE A 710 25.50 11.27 3.15
CA PHE A 710 25.54 12.54 3.89
C PHE A 710 26.94 13.13 3.97
N PHE A 711 27.97 12.31 4.23
CA PHE A 711 29.37 12.76 4.29
C PHE A 711 30.03 12.90 2.90
N GLY A 712 29.30 12.72 1.79
CA GLY A 712 29.85 12.85 0.43
C GLY A 712 30.90 11.79 0.07
N LEU A 713 31.06 10.74 0.88
CA LEU A 713 32.06 9.69 0.70
C LEU A 713 31.72 8.77 -0.48
N ALA A 714 30.44 8.68 -0.85
CA ALA A 714 30.00 8.04 -2.07
C ALA A 714 30.15 9.02 -3.25
N ARG A 715 31.27 8.94 -4.00
CA ARG A 715 31.44 9.70 -5.25
C ARG A 715 30.20 9.56 -6.13
N PHE A 716 29.64 10.69 -6.54
CA PHE A 716 28.57 10.79 -7.53
C PHE A 716 29.04 10.24 -8.88
N SER A 717 29.10 8.91 -9.02
CA SER A 717 29.15 8.31 -10.34
C SER A 717 27.82 8.63 -11.00
N ARG A 718 27.83 9.62 -11.90
CA ARG A 718 26.84 9.68 -12.99
C ARG A 718 26.77 8.25 -13.53
N SER A 719 25.58 7.65 -13.50
CA SER A 719 25.39 6.37 -14.19
C SER A 719 25.77 6.62 -15.63
N ASN A 720 26.89 6.02 -16.08
CA ASN A 720 27.31 6.10 -17.46
C ASN A 720 26.12 5.63 -18.32
N PRO A 721 25.62 6.42 -19.29
CA PRO A 721 24.46 6.05 -20.10
C PRO A 721 24.61 4.65 -20.73
N ALA A 722 25.84 4.26 -21.07
CA ALA A 722 26.19 2.94 -21.57
C ALA A 722 25.88 1.78 -20.60
N ARG A 723 25.89 2.01 -19.27
CA ARG A 723 25.60 0.97 -18.27
C ARG A 723 24.10 0.77 -18.06
N ARG A 724 23.25 1.75 -18.43
CA ARG A 724 21.77 1.60 -18.44
C ARG A 724 21.30 0.61 -19.52
N ALA A 725 22.09 0.39 -20.57
CA ALA A 725 21.77 -0.61 -21.60
C ALA A 725 22.16 -2.05 -21.16
N ALA A 726 23.07 -2.19 -20.19
CA ALA A 726 23.65 -3.48 -19.79
C ALA A 726 22.94 -4.16 -18.59
N GLU A 727 22.31 -3.40 -17.70
CA GLU A 727 21.56 -3.90 -16.51
C GLU A 727 20.05 -3.91 -16.70
#